data_AF-A0A1E7FIR0-F1
#
_entry.id   AF-A0A1E7FIR0-F1
#
_cell.length_a   1.000
_cell.length_b   1.000
_cell.length_c   1.000
_cell.angle_alpha   90.00
_cell.angle_beta   90.00
_cell.angle_gamma   90.00
#
_symmetry.space_group_name_H-M   'P 1'
#
loop_
_entity.id
_entity.type
_entity.pdbx_description
1 polymer ?
#
loop_
_entity_poly.entity_id
_entity_poly.type
_entity_poly.pdbx_seq_one_letter_code
_entity_poly.pdbx_strand_id
1 'polypeptide(L)'
;MKFTSSCALAVATAASLSCKVNAQEFSVNAGGDQNFATGSYSTINGGVSNLASADFTSIGGGENNTITNDFFDIDSIGSTIVGGQGNIIDGSKSSTIVGGQQNTIFGGDGSSIGGGLTNKISSQKKKKDKKPEFCTLIGGSGNKIDKGGATLGGGEDNSSSGQTSFIGGGTDNVATGNAATVPGGQANKATGSQAIALGKGSFAKDKNSFVVNLNGSGKELKSNGAGSFTAEAVSYVFQIGSKKATINQESIVNLKNVLNGSKRRHLEGEDGDKEEDLEKMMDADTLRTKIQEQKDVLQQQDVGMATLRNRIHTLLERQDQQKQQLEAKGVAVEEPHHRSLEETETNSVIAGGDQNVEEGDGNVISGGQSNVAVGSGNTVGGGRRNNLGTGVVPISAVYTTVGGGTSNGALQDFSTIAGGSTNGVSRDEIGGGAFIGGGGANGIFASFSSIGGGEQNKIDSNAINSFVGGGLKNKCGNKFSVVLGGQKNTAKGQYSLVVGGENNKALGVNSIAIGTNTQAKKDFAVAINLSKKSLKVNNKSEFSVRAESIFLQLGKKESQKLEINGDNIQNLIDILKGTTGRRELVQVRHAHQRNLISTLRGGGGGASSTTQEEEEYENEIEFENLYQLYENQSQTIEDQQNDIDDLENYIQDFN
;
A
#
# COMPACT_ATOMS: atom_id res chain seq x y z
N MET A 1 -35.26 19.79 -57.05
CA MET A 1 -34.20 19.16 -57.88
C MET A 1 -33.00 20.09 -57.95
N LYS A 2 -31.93 19.74 -57.22
CA LYS A 2 -30.50 20.03 -57.43
C LYS A 2 -29.82 19.82 -56.07
N PHE A 3 -29.30 18.62 -55.84
CA PHE A 3 -28.25 18.37 -54.87
C PHE A 3 -26.99 18.05 -55.68
N THR A 4 -25.97 18.88 -55.52
CA THR A 4 -24.61 18.65 -55.99
C THR A 4 -23.78 18.19 -54.80
N SER A 5 -23.11 17.03 -54.96
CA SER A 5 -21.72 16.72 -54.59
C SER A 5 -21.20 17.30 -53.26
N SER A 6 -20.66 16.57 -52.28
CA SER A 6 -19.72 15.44 -52.37
C SER A 6 -19.42 14.98 -50.93
N CYS A 7 -19.45 13.68 -50.64
CA CYS A 7 -18.76 13.10 -49.49
C CYS A 7 -18.15 11.77 -49.92
N ALA A 8 -16.84 11.64 -49.67
CA ALA A 8 -16.03 10.50 -50.07
C ALA A 8 -16.47 9.25 -49.30
N LEU A 9 -16.95 8.26 -50.04
CA LEU A 9 -17.05 6.88 -49.59
C LEU A 9 -15.62 6.32 -49.55
N ALA A 10 -14.98 6.32 -48.37
CA ALA A 10 -13.71 5.62 -48.19
C ALA A 10 -14.00 4.12 -48.16
N VAL A 11 -13.98 3.48 -49.33
CA VAL A 11 -14.00 2.03 -49.46
C VAL A 11 -12.60 1.53 -49.13
N ALA A 12 -12.42 0.99 -47.92
CA ALA A 12 -11.27 0.15 -47.62
C ALA A 12 -11.45 -1.18 -48.36
N THR A 13 -10.55 -1.49 -49.29
CA THR A 13 -10.51 -2.76 -50.02
C THR A 13 -10.02 -3.88 -49.10
N ALA A 14 -10.91 -4.77 -48.68
CA ALA A 14 -10.58 -6.12 -48.24
C ALA A 14 -11.70 -7.08 -48.71
N ALA A 15 -11.31 -8.27 -49.15
CA ALA A 15 -12.18 -9.27 -49.80
C ALA A 15 -13.30 -9.79 -48.87
N SER A 16 -14.40 -10.22 -49.48
CA SER A 16 -15.65 -10.85 -48.96
C SER A 16 -15.53 -11.66 -47.65
N LEU A 17 -16.49 -11.72 -46.71
CA LEU A 17 -17.96 -11.82 -46.83
C LEU A 17 -18.68 -11.40 -45.52
N SER A 18 -19.89 -10.81 -45.63
CA SER A 18 -20.91 -10.60 -44.57
C SER A 18 -20.83 -9.38 -43.61
N CYS A 19 -20.29 -8.24 -44.05
CA CYS A 19 -20.66 -6.97 -43.41
C CYS A 19 -22.13 -6.62 -43.70
N LYS A 20 -23.06 -6.97 -42.80
CA LYS A 20 -24.44 -6.43 -42.80
C LYS A 20 -24.38 -4.99 -42.31
N VAL A 21 -24.10 -4.07 -43.23
CA VAL A 21 -24.10 -2.63 -42.97
C VAL A 21 -25.54 -2.18 -42.69
N ASN A 22 -25.96 -2.19 -41.43
CA ASN A 22 -27.15 -1.49 -40.96
C ASN A 22 -26.71 -0.14 -40.35
N ALA A 23 -26.01 0.66 -41.16
CA ALA A 23 -25.50 1.96 -40.79
C ALA A 23 -26.62 3.01 -40.85
N GLN A 24 -26.77 3.81 -39.80
CA GLN A 24 -27.58 5.04 -39.83
C GLN A 24 -26.75 6.21 -40.41
N GLU A 25 -27.32 7.41 -40.45
CA GLU A 25 -26.66 8.59 -41.05
C GLU A 25 -25.23 8.77 -40.49
N PHE A 26 -24.25 8.73 -41.40
CA PHE A 26 -22.82 9.01 -41.15
C PHE A 26 -22.06 8.04 -40.21
N SER A 27 -22.53 6.81 -39.97
CA SER A 27 -21.74 5.81 -39.20
C SER A 27 -20.68 5.07 -40.05
N VAL A 28 -19.62 4.58 -39.39
CA VAL A 28 -18.50 3.85 -40.02
C VAL A 28 -18.36 2.47 -39.38
N ASN A 29 -18.35 1.42 -40.22
CA ASN A 29 -17.95 0.07 -39.82
C ASN A 29 -16.82 -0.39 -40.75
N ALA A 30 -15.60 -0.44 -40.22
CA ALA A 30 -14.42 -0.86 -40.97
C ALA A 30 -14.18 -2.36 -40.75
N GLY A 31 -14.53 -3.21 -41.72
CA GLY A 31 -14.22 -4.65 -41.72
C GLY A 31 -14.74 -5.45 -40.51
N GLY A 32 -14.18 -6.66 -40.34
CA GLY A 32 -14.53 -7.58 -39.25
C GLY A 32 -15.85 -8.34 -39.43
N ASP A 33 -16.11 -9.31 -38.55
CA ASP A 33 -17.32 -10.15 -38.58
C ASP A 33 -18.39 -9.63 -37.60
N GLN A 34 -19.66 -9.61 -38.02
CA GLN A 34 -20.82 -9.32 -37.16
C GLN A 34 -20.78 -7.99 -36.39
N ASN A 35 -20.17 -6.95 -36.94
CA ASN A 35 -20.17 -5.61 -36.34
C ASN A 35 -21.43 -4.78 -36.71
N PHE A 36 -22.03 -4.08 -35.75
CA PHE A 36 -23.26 -3.30 -35.91
C PHE A 36 -23.09 -1.85 -35.38
N ALA A 37 -22.90 -0.89 -36.29
CA ALA A 37 -22.81 0.54 -35.98
C ALA A 37 -24.12 1.26 -36.33
N THR A 38 -25.11 1.20 -35.43
CA THR A 38 -26.48 1.70 -35.68
C THR A 38 -26.76 3.09 -35.11
N GLY A 39 -25.87 3.65 -34.28
CA GLY A 39 -25.99 5.04 -33.81
C GLY A 39 -25.51 6.04 -34.85
N SER A 40 -26.04 7.27 -34.84
CA SER A 40 -25.60 8.35 -35.73
C SER A 40 -24.15 8.73 -35.42
N TYR A 41 -23.31 8.91 -36.44
CA TYR A 41 -21.87 9.20 -36.26
C TYR A 41 -21.10 8.18 -35.39
N SER A 42 -21.61 6.95 -35.25
CA SER A 42 -20.92 5.88 -34.53
C SER A 42 -19.81 5.26 -35.38
N THR A 43 -18.73 4.80 -34.75
CA THR A 43 -17.60 4.16 -35.44
C THR A 43 -17.25 2.82 -34.81
N ILE A 44 -17.08 1.78 -35.63
CA ILE A 44 -16.44 0.52 -35.26
C ILE A 44 -15.27 0.31 -36.22
N ASN A 45 -14.05 0.21 -35.70
CA ASN A 45 -12.84 0.12 -36.53
C ASN A 45 -12.48 -1.32 -36.98
N GLY A 46 -13.18 -2.33 -36.46
CA GLY A 46 -13.00 -3.75 -36.83
C GLY A 46 -13.31 -4.70 -35.68
N GLY A 47 -12.75 -5.91 -35.73
CA GLY A 47 -12.95 -6.95 -34.72
C GLY A 47 -14.22 -7.78 -34.97
N VAL A 48 -14.73 -8.44 -33.93
CA VAL A 48 -15.80 -9.44 -34.05
C VAL A 48 -16.98 -9.11 -33.12
N SER A 49 -18.20 -9.14 -33.65
CA SER A 49 -19.44 -9.03 -32.86
C SER A 49 -19.58 -7.76 -32.01
N ASN A 50 -19.05 -6.63 -32.48
CA ASN A 50 -19.17 -5.35 -31.74
C ASN A 50 -20.49 -4.62 -32.07
N LEU A 51 -21.08 -3.95 -31.07
CA LEU A 51 -22.33 -3.20 -31.20
C LEU A 51 -22.17 -1.76 -30.71
N ALA A 52 -22.34 -0.79 -31.60
CA ALA A 52 -22.33 0.64 -31.29
C ALA A 52 -23.68 1.25 -31.70
N SER A 53 -24.65 1.29 -30.77
CA SER A 53 -26.02 1.70 -31.08
C SER A 53 -26.37 3.11 -30.64
N ALA A 54 -25.55 3.75 -29.80
CA ALA A 54 -25.74 5.14 -29.37
C ALA A 54 -25.00 6.13 -30.29
N ASP A 55 -25.43 7.39 -30.29
CA ASP A 55 -24.84 8.41 -31.18
C ASP A 55 -23.43 8.81 -30.73
N PHE A 56 -22.57 9.14 -31.69
CA PHE A 56 -21.19 9.61 -31.49
C PHE A 56 -20.29 8.64 -30.71
N THR A 57 -20.61 7.35 -30.69
CA THR A 57 -19.83 6.34 -29.97
C THR A 57 -18.70 5.77 -30.81
N SER A 58 -17.63 5.32 -30.15
CA SER A 58 -16.50 4.69 -30.83
C SER A 58 -16.11 3.35 -30.20
N ILE A 59 -15.96 2.33 -31.04
CA ILE A 59 -15.35 1.04 -30.69
C ILE A 59 -14.11 0.84 -31.55
N GLY A 60 -12.94 0.78 -30.92
CA GLY A 60 -11.65 0.66 -31.63
C GLY A 60 -11.34 -0.73 -32.17
N GLY A 61 -11.99 -1.79 -31.67
CA GLY A 61 -11.79 -3.18 -32.10
C GLY A 61 -12.14 -4.18 -31.01
N GLY A 62 -11.54 -5.38 -31.08
CA GLY A 62 -11.75 -6.45 -30.12
C GLY A 62 -13.01 -7.27 -30.39
N GLU A 63 -13.52 -7.96 -29.37
CA GLU A 63 -14.65 -8.88 -29.51
C GLU A 63 -15.80 -8.56 -28.54
N ASN A 64 -17.03 -8.58 -29.04
CA ASN A 64 -18.26 -8.51 -28.25
C ASN A 64 -18.34 -7.25 -27.36
N ASN A 65 -17.78 -6.14 -27.81
CA ASN A 65 -17.88 -4.87 -27.12
C ASN A 65 -19.18 -4.16 -27.49
N THR A 66 -19.88 -3.62 -26.49
CA THR A 66 -21.24 -3.09 -26.65
C THR A 66 -21.37 -1.68 -26.05
N ILE A 67 -21.88 -0.73 -26.85
CA ILE A 67 -22.29 0.60 -26.39
C ILE A 67 -23.76 0.83 -26.77
N THR A 68 -24.65 0.89 -25.76
CA THR A 68 -26.12 0.90 -25.96
C THR A 68 -26.85 1.98 -25.16
N ASN A 69 -28.15 2.16 -25.45
CA ASN A 69 -29.05 3.11 -24.79
C ASN A 69 -30.17 2.39 -23.99
N ASP A 70 -29.95 1.17 -23.54
CA ASP A 70 -31.02 0.31 -23.00
C ASP A 70 -31.43 0.70 -21.57
N PHE A 71 -30.71 1.64 -20.93
CA PHE A 71 -30.96 2.05 -19.56
C PHE A 71 -31.84 3.30 -19.42
N PHE A 72 -33.11 3.11 -19.06
CA PHE A 72 -34.06 4.14 -18.55
C PHE A 72 -34.04 5.51 -19.26
N ASP A 73 -34.09 5.53 -20.60
CA ASP A 73 -34.09 6.78 -21.40
C ASP A 73 -32.83 7.66 -21.22
N ILE A 74 -31.69 7.05 -20.87
CA ILE A 74 -30.40 7.73 -20.75
C ILE A 74 -29.50 7.23 -21.88
N ASP A 75 -29.05 8.15 -22.73
CA ASP A 75 -28.22 7.81 -23.86
C ASP A 75 -26.75 7.59 -23.47
N SER A 76 -26.02 6.72 -24.16
CA SER A 76 -24.57 6.53 -24.04
C SER A 76 -23.77 7.41 -25.01
N ILE A 77 -24.27 8.61 -25.30
CA ILE A 77 -23.70 9.52 -26.31
C ILE A 77 -22.23 9.81 -26.01
N GLY A 78 -21.38 9.72 -27.04
CA GLY A 78 -19.97 10.11 -26.96
C GLY A 78 -19.09 9.13 -26.17
N SER A 79 -19.58 7.93 -25.88
CA SER A 79 -18.83 6.91 -25.14
C SER A 79 -17.87 6.11 -26.03
N THR A 80 -16.80 5.60 -25.43
CA THR A 80 -15.70 4.94 -26.15
C THR A 80 -15.30 3.62 -25.49
N ILE A 81 -15.18 2.57 -26.30
CA ILE A 81 -14.46 1.36 -25.94
C ILE A 81 -13.26 1.23 -26.87
N VAL A 82 -12.03 1.27 -26.36
CA VAL A 82 -10.85 1.25 -27.25
C VAL A 82 -10.58 -0.15 -27.78
N GLY A 83 -10.83 -1.22 -27.02
CA GLY A 83 -10.70 -2.61 -27.46
C GLY A 83 -11.00 -3.61 -26.33
N GLY A 84 -10.44 -4.81 -26.41
CA GLY A 84 -10.63 -5.87 -25.41
C GLY A 84 -11.83 -6.77 -25.72
N GLN A 85 -12.32 -7.52 -24.71
CA GLN A 85 -13.40 -8.49 -24.89
C GLN A 85 -14.58 -8.24 -23.96
N GLY A 86 -15.80 -8.21 -24.50
CA GLY A 86 -17.02 -8.26 -23.71
C GLY A 86 -17.26 -7.01 -22.85
N ASN A 87 -16.69 -5.86 -23.21
CA ASN A 87 -16.86 -4.64 -22.45
C ASN A 87 -18.20 -3.97 -22.80
N ILE A 88 -18.87 -3.40 -21.79
CA ILE A 88 -20.23 -2.85 -21.94
C ILE A 88 -20.27 -1.43 -21.39
N ILE A 89 -20.74 -0.48 -22.20
CA ILE A 89 -21.17 0.85 -21.74
C ILE A 89 -22.65 1.00 -22.08
N ASP A 90 -23.50 1.12 -21.06
CA ASP A 90 -24.94 1.23 -21.25
C ASP A 90 -25.55 2.35 -20.39
N GLY A 91 -26.41 3.14 -21.03
CA GLY A 91 -26.89 4.47 -20.62
C GLY A 91 -25.92 5.30 -19.81
N SER A 92 -24.71 5.50 -20.33
CA SER A 92 -23.65 6.29 -19.67
C SER A 92 -22.99 7.23 -20.69
N LYS A 93 -23.17 8.54 -20.53
CA LYS A 93 -22.63 9.57 -21.46
C LYS A 93 -21.13 9.75 -21.27
N SER A 94 -20.41 10.06 -22.35
CA SER A 94 -18.99 10.45 -22.32
C SER A 94 -18.11 9.53 -21.46
N SER A 95 -18.40 8.23 -21.47
CA SER A 95 -17.73 7.24 -20.62
C SER A 95 -16.74 6.42 -21.43
N THR A 96 -15.70 5.92 -20.78
CA THR A 96 -14.59 5.26 -21.47
C THR A 96 -14.22 3.94 -20.81
N ILE A 97 -14.11 2.88 -21.62
CA ILE A 97 -13.40 1.65 -21.25
C ILE A 97 -12.20 1.53 -22.19
N VAL A 98 -10.97 1.52 -21.67
CA VAL A 98 -9.79 1.43 -22.55
C VAL A 98 -9.52 -0.01 -23.00
N GLY A 99 -9.84 -1.02 -22.20
CA GLY A 99 -9.73 -2.41 -22.64
C GLY A 99 -10.02 -3.39 -21.52
N GLY A 100 -9.34 -4.54 -21.55
CA GLY A 100 -9.59 -5.61 -20.61
C GLY A 100 -10.78 -6.48 -21.00
N GLN A 101 -11.26 -7.26 -20.03
CA GLN A 101 -12.29 -8.26 -20.23
C GLN A 101 -13.50 -8.00 -19.32
N GLN A 102 -14.69 -8.01 -19.90
CA GLN A 102 -15.97 -7.99 -19.18
C GLN A 102 -16.16 -6.78 -18.25
N ASN A 103 -15.56 -5.63 -18.57
CA ASN A 103 -15.75 -4.41 -17.79
C ASN A 103 -17.08 -3.75 -18.16
N THR A 104 -17.77 -3.18 -17.18
CA THR A 104 -19.11 -2.60 -17.37
C THR A 104 -19.23 -1.21 -16.75
N ILE A 105 -19.67 -0.23 -17.55
CA ILE A 105 -20.17 1.07 -17.06
C ILE A 105 -21.67 1.13 -17.34
N PHE A 106 -22.47 1.29 -16.29
CA PHE A 106 -23.93 1.22 -16.35
C PHE A 106 -24.59 2.37 -15.57
N GLY A 107 -25.15 3.34 -16.28
CA GLY A 107 -25.74 4.55 -15.69
C GLY A 107 -24.72 5.51 -15.05
N GLY A 108 -23.46 5.49 -15.48
CA GLY A 108 -22.36 6.21 -14.84
C GLY A 108 -21.68 7.26 -15.73
N ASP A 109 -22.37 8.37 -15.99
CA ASP A 109 -21.89 9.43 -16.90
C ASP A 109 -20.47 9.95 -16.55
N GLY A 110 -19.65 10.19 -17.57
CA GLY A 110 -18.28 10.71 -17.43
C GLY A 110 -17.33 9.78 -16.69
N SER A 111 -17.64 8.49 -16.58
CA SER A 111 -16.83 7.53 -15.84
C SER A 111 -15.81 6.82 -16.73
N SER A 112 -14.77 6.29 -16.12
CA SER A 112 -13.72 5.55 -16.82
C SER A 112 -13.35 4.25 -16.13
N ILE A 113 -13.15 3.21 -16.94
CA ILE A 113 -12.45 1.99 -16.58
C ILE A 113 -11.21 1.88 -17.45
N GLY A 114 -10.03 1.81 -16.84
CA GLY A 114 -8.78 1.64 -17.58
C GLY A 114 -8.70 0.25 -18.21
N GLY A 115 -8.78 -0.81 -17.42
CA GLY A 115 -8.77 -2.17 -17.93
C GLY A 115 -9.04 -3.20 -16.83
N GLY A 116 -8.41 -4.37 -16.95
CA GLY A 116 -8.61 -5.45 -15.98
C GLY A 116 -9.80 -6.33 -16.32
N LEU A 117 -10.27 -7.07 -15.31
CA LEU A 117 -11.26 -8.13 -15.45
C LEU A 117 -12.52 -7.82 -14.63
N THR A 118 -13.70 -7.87 -15.24
CA THR A 118 -15.01 -7.82 -14.55
C THR A 118 -15.24 -6.59 -13.66
N ASN A 119 -14.55 -5.48 -13.92
CA ASN A 119 -14.72 -4.27 -13.14
C ASN A 119 -16.04 -3.56 -13.51
N LYS A 120 -16.70 -2.97 -12.52
CA LYS A 120 -18.07 -2.45 -12.67
C LYS A 120 -18.26 -1.08 -12.06
N ILE A 121 -18.75 -0.14 -12.85
CA ILE A 121 -19.30 1.13 -12.39
C ILE A 121 -20.80 1.05 -12.66
N SER A 122 -21.63 0.98 -11.63
CA SER A 122 -23.07 0.75 -11.83
C SER A 122 -23.95 1.52 -10.87
N SER A 123 -25.02 2.13 -11.37
CA SER A 123 -26.08 2.64 -10.50
C SER A 123 -26.91 1.49 -9.92
N GLN A 124 -27.32 1.61 -8.66
CA GLN A 124 -28.39 0.78 -8.12
C GLN A 124 -29.69 1.13 -8.87
N LYS A 125 -30.48 0.12 -9.26
CA LYS A 125 -31.69 0.19 -10.13
C LYS A 125 -32.84 1.10 -9.64
N LYS A 126 -32.65 1.96 -8.63
CA LYS A 126 -33.68 2.80 -8.03
C LYS A 126 -33.51 4.26 -8.47
N LYS A 127 -34.51 4.82 -9.16
CA LYS A 127 -34.62 6.23 -9.62
C LYS A 127 -34.32 7.33 -8.57
N LYS A 128 -34.19 7.00 -7.29
CA LYS A 128 -33.98 7.95 -6.19
C LYS A 128 -32.53 8.09 -5.73
N ASP A 129 -31.65 7.17 -6.10
CA ASP A 129 -30.24 7.24 -5.71
C ASP A 129 -29.45 8.08 -6.72
N LYS A 130 -28.51 8.91 -6.22
CA LYS A 130 -27.58 9.66 -7.09
C LYS A 130 -26.81 8.68 -7.96
N LYS A 131 -26.80 8.93 -9.28
CA LYS A 131 -26.05 8.14 -10.26
C LYS A 131 -24.53 8.17 -9.97
N PRO A 132 -23.79 7.12 -10.32
CA PRO A 132 -22.34 7.08 -10.22
C PRO A 132 -21.67 7.87 -11.35
N GLU A 133 -21.74 9.20 -11.27
CA GLU A 133 -21.11 10.07 -12.26
C GLU A 133 -19.64 10.33 -11.90
N PHE A 134 -18.77 10.51 -12.91
CA PHE A 134 -17.36 10.88 -12.75
C PHE A 134 -16.53 9.89 -11.92
N CYS A 135 -16.79 8.59 -12.08
CA CYS A 135 -16.07 7.55 -11.36
C CYS A 135 -14.81 7.12 -12.12
N THR A 136 -13.75 6.77 -11.39
CA THR A 136 -12.51 6.26 -12.00
C THR A 136 -12.17 4.89 -11.42
N LEU A 137 -11.98 3.91 -12.29
CA LEU A 137 -11.48 2.60 -11.94
C LEU A 137 -10.28 2.30 -12.83
N ILE A 138 -9.08 2.30 -12.27
CA ILE A 138 -7.86 2.24 -13.10
C ILE A 138 -7.63 0.82 -13.65
N GLY A 139 -7.78 -0.23 -12.84
CA GLY A 139 -7.76 -1.62 -13.31
C GLY A 139 -8.02 -2.61 -12.18
N GLY A 140 -7.44 -3.81 -12.25
CA GLY A 140 -7.67 -4.88 -11.27
C GLY A 140 -8.75 -5.89 -11.67
N SER A 141 -9.22 -6.67 -10.71
CA SER A 141 -10.25 -7.71 -10.91
C SER A 141 -11.45 -7.51 -9.98
N GLY A 142 -12.67 -7.61 -10.50
CA GLY A 142 -13.89 -7.68 -9.68
C GLY A 142 -14.23 -6.42 -8.89
N ASN A 143 -13.63 -5.27 -9.20
CA ASN A 143 -13.84 -4.04 -8.43
C ASN A 143 -15.16 -3.35 -8.80
N LYS A 144 -15.82 -2.72 -7.82
CA LYS A 144 -17.17 -2.14 -8.00
C LYS A 144 -17.30 -0.71 -7.46
N ILE A 145 -17.91 0.17 -8.24
CA ILE A 145 -18.31 1.53 -7.83
C ILE A 145 -19.82 1.72 -8.02
N ASP A 146 -20.50 2.17 -6.95
CA ASP A 146 -21.96 2.37 -6.94
C ASP A 146 -22.40 3.83 -6.76
N LYS A 147 -21.49 4.76 -6.42
CA LYS A 147 -21.82 6.18 -6.19
C LYS A 147 -20.79 7.14 -6.80
N GLY A 148 -21.25 8.35 -7.11
CA GLY A 148 -20.51 9.30 -7.93
C GLY A 148 -19.22 9.84 -7.31
N GLY A 149 -18.25 10.10 -8.18
CA GLY A 149 -16.95 10.70 -7.88
C GLY A 149 -15.96 9.77 -7.18
N ALA A 150 -16.27 8.48 -7.05
CA ALA A 150 -15.39 7.55 -6.37
C ALA A 150 -14.23 7.08 -7.26
N THR A 151 -13.10 6.77 -6.65
CA THR A 151 -11.91 6.28 -7.33
C THR A 151 -11.43 4.96 -6.73
N LEU A 152 -11.20 3.97 -7.59
CA LEU A 152 -10.57 2.69 -7.28
C LEU A 152 -9.27 2.55 -8.09
N GLY A 153 -8.15 2.37 -7.40
CA GLY A 153 -6.85 2.23 -8.06
C GLY A 153 -6.62 0.86 -8.69
N GLY A 154 -6.96 -0.22 -8.01
CA GLY A 154 -6.77 -1.57 -8.54
C GLY A 154 -7.01 -2.63 -7.49
N GLY A 155 -6.35 -3.78 -7.64
CA GLY A 155 -6.53 -4.90 -6.72
C GLY A 155 -7.76 -5.73 -7.04
N GLU A 156 -8.26 -6.45 -6.04
CA GLU A 156 -9.30 -7.47 -6.22
C GLU A 156 -10.49 -7.26 -5.29
N ASP A 157 -11.71 -7.35 -5.82
CA ASP A 157 -12.95 -7.37 -5.05
C ASP A 157 -13.15 -6.17 -4.09
N ASN A 158 -12.70 -4.98 -4.51
CA ASN A 158 -12.92 -3.75 -3.74
C ASN A 158 -14.26 -3.10 -4.13
N SER A 159 -14.99 -2.57 -3.15
CA SER A 159 -16.32 -1.98 -3.34
C SER A 159 -16.43 -0.55 -2.78
N SER A 160 -16.71 0.42 -3.65
CA SER A 160 -16.91 1.83 -3.31
C SER A 160 -18.37 2.23 -3.50
N SER A 161 -19.05 2.61 -2.42
CA SER A 161 -20.45 3.09 -2.47
C SER A 161 -20.67 4.38 -1.67
N GLY A 162 -19.58 5.05 -1.28
CA GLY A 162 -19.59 6.40 -0.74
C GLY A 162 -19.52 7.44 -1.87
N GLN A 163 -20.14 8.60 -1.69
CA GLN A 163 -19.89 9.70 -2.63
C GLN A 163 -18.43 10.14 -2.48
N THR A 164 -17.69 10.30 -3.59
CA THR A 164 -16.27 10.68 -3.62
C THR A 164 -15.36 9.85 -2.71
N SER A 165 -15.65 8.56 -2.52
CA SER A 165 -14.80 7.65 -1.74
C SER A 165 -13.58 7.20 -2.53
N PHE A 166 -12.53 6.78 -1.83
CA PHE A 166 -11.28 6.34 -2.43
C PHE A 166 -10.87 4.97 -1.89
N ILE A 167 -10.51 4.05 -2.78
CA ILE A 167 -9.73 2.86 -2.41
C ILE A 167 -8.50 2.78 -3.31
N GLY A 168 -7.33 2.76 -2.70
CA GLY A 168 -6.06 2.75 -3.43
C GLY A 168 -5.77 1.42 -4.11
N GLY A 169 -6.13 0.30 -3.47
CA GLY A 169 -5.94 -1.05 -4.00
C GLY A 169 -6.06 -2.09 -2.89
N GLY A 170 -5.43 -3.25 -3.07
CA GLY A 170 -5.50 -4.35 -2.10
C GLY A 170 -6.67 -5.28 -2.39
N THR A 171 -7.21 -5.93 -1.36
CA THR A 171 -8.32 -6.88 -1.54
C THR A 171 -9.43 -6.73 -0.50
N ASP A 172 -10.67 -7.00 -0.92
CA ASP A 172 -11.87 -7.03 -0.07
C ASP A 172 -12.15 -5.72 0.69
N ASN A 173 -11.67 -4.58 0.18
CA ASN A 173 -11.86 -3.31 0.85
C ASN A 173 -13.21 -2.68 0.48
N VAL A 174 -13.86 -2.06 1.47
CA VAL A 174 -15.18 -1.46 1.33
C VAL A 174 -15.18 -0.01 1.81
N ALA A 175 -15.54 0.93 0.95
CA ALA A 175 -15.69 2.35 1.29
C ALA A 175 -17.12 2.82 0.99
N THR A 176 -17.99 2.85 2.01
CA THR A 176 -19.41 3.23 1.86
C THR A 176 -19.75 4.60 2.43
N GLY A 177 -18.87 5.17 3.27
CA GLY A 177 -19.04 6.51 3.81
C GLY A 177 -18.73 7.59 2.78
N ASN A 178 -19.45 8.72 2.81
CA ASN A 178 -19.13 9.85 1.94
C ASN A 178 -17.72 10.37 2.22
N ALA A 179 -16.89 10.49 1.19
CA ALA A 179 -15.46 10.82 1.25
C ALA A 179 -14.64 9.87 2.15
N ALA A 180 -15.10 8.62 2.32
CA ALA A 180 -14.34 7.60 3.03
C ALA A 180 -13.14 7.11 2.21
N THR A 181 -12.07 6.73 2.90
CA THR A 181 -10.78 6.43 2.29
C THR A 181 -10.21 5.12 2.82
N VAL A 182 -9.88 4.21 1.92
CA VAL A 182 -9.09 3.00 2.19
C VAL A 182 -7.84 2.99 1.30
N PRO A 183 -6.70 3.49 1.78
CA PRO A 183 -5.48 3.59 0.98
C PRO A 183 -4.94 2.26 0.45
N GLY A 184 -5.25 1.13 1.10
CA GLY A 184 -4.86 -0.21 0.67
C GLY A 184 -4.98 -1.23 1.81
N GLY A 185 -4.44 -2.43 1.61
CA GLY A 185 -4.45 -3.52 2.59
C GLY A 185 -5.56 -4.54 2.31
N GLN A 186 -6.00 -5.24 3.37
CA GLN A 186 -6.92 -6.37 3.26
C GLN A 186 -8.17 -6.17 4.14
N ALA A 187 -9.35 -6.38 3.55
CA ALA A 187 -10.63 -6.50 4.28
C ALA A 187 -10.97 -5.28 5.17
N ASN A 188 -10.60 -4.07 4.75
CA ASN A 188 -10.89 -2.85 5.51
C ASN A 188 -12.24 -2.25 5.12
N LYS A 189 -12.96 -1.69 6.08
CA LYS A 189 -14.27 -1.06 5.94
C LYS A 189 -14.25 0.37 6.44
N ALA A 190 -14.45 1.34 5.55
CA ALA A 190 -14.64 2.74 5.90
C ALA A 190 -16.09 3.15 5.59
N THR A 191 -16.98 3.05 6.59
CA THR A 191 -18.43 3.31 6.42
C THR A 191 -18.86 4.64 7.03
N GLY A 192 -18.07 5.19 7.95
CA GLY A 192 -18.27 6.55 8.43
C GLY A 192 -17.93 7.57 7.35
N SER A 193 -18.67 8.69 7.30
CA SER A 193 -18.29 9.79 6.39
C SER A 193 -16.92 10.35 6.79
N GLN A 194 -16.05 10.59 5.80
CA GLN A 194 -14.66 11.04 5.99
C GLN A 194 -13.82 10.09 6.87
N ALA A 195 -14.23 8.82 6.98
CA ALA A 195 -13.50 7.84 7.75
C ALA A 195 -12.31 7.27 6.95
N ILE A 196 -11.25 6.90 7.66
CA ILE A 196 -10.05 6.29 7.08
C ILE A 196 -9.82 4.92 7.73
N ALA A 197 -9.61 3.88 6.93
CA ALA A 197 -9.28 2.54 7.40
C ALA A 197 -8.02 2.00 6.70
N LEU A 198 -7.07 1.48 7.48
CA LEU A 198 -5.76 1.00 7.03
C LEU A 198 -5.38 -0.34 7.66
N GLY A 199 -4.58 -1.15 6.96
CA GLY A 199 -4.01 -2.39 7.50
C GLY A 199 -4.85 -3.61 7.13
N LYS A 200 -5.16 -4.47 8.11
CA LYS A 200 -5.98 -5.66 7.90
C LYS A 200 -7.21 -5.67 8.80
N GLY A 201 -8.41 -5.71 8.25
CA GLY A 201 -9.64 -5.81 9.04
C GLY A 201 -9.95 -4.57 9.88
N SER A 202 -9.59 -3.37 9.42
CA SER A 202 -10.01 -2.12 10.08
C SER A 202 -11.45 -1.77 9.73
N PHE A 203 -12.28 -1.43 10.72
CA PHE A 203 -13.67 -1.00 10.54
C PHE A 203 -13.90 0.40 11.13
N ALA A 204 -13.70 1.42 10.29
CA ALA A 204 -13.95 2.82 10.59
C ALA A 204 -15.44 3.15 10.35
N LYS A 205 -16.27 2.82 11.34
CA LYS A 205 -17.75 2.94 11.26
C LYS A 205 -18.26 4.35 11.53
N ASP A 206 -17.51 5.14 12.29
CA ASP A 206 -17.95 6.45 12.78
C ASP A 206 -17.45 7.59 11.88
N LYS A 207 -18.18 8.70 11.85
CA LYS A 207 -17.80 9.90 11.08
C LYS A 207 -16.43 10.44 11.52
N ASN A 208 -15.60 10.84 10.55
CA ASN A 208 -14.25 11.40 10.78
C ASN A 208 -13.33 10.48 11.59
N SER A 209 -13.60 9.17 11.65
CA SER A 209 -12.76 8.24 12.40
C SER A 209 -11.57 7.77 11.58
N PHE A 210 -10.47 7.46 12.25
CA PHE A 210 -9.28 6.89 11.64
C PHE A 210 -8.89 5.60 12.37
N VAL A 211 -8.91 4.47 11.64
CA VAL A 211 -8.63 3.14 12.18
C VAL A 211 -7.42 2.50 11.50
N VAL A 212 -6.47 2.00 12.30
CA VAL A 212 -5.27 1.29 11.84
C VAL A 212 -5.12 -0.03 12.58
N ASN A 213 -5.39 -1.14 11.91
CA ASN A 213 -5.31 -2.47 12.50
C ASN A 213 -4.04 -3.20 12.06
N LEU A 214 -3.11 -3.36 13.01
CA LEU A 214 -1.84 -4.07 12.85
C LEU A 214 -1.83 -5.41 13.59
N ASN A 215 -3.00 -5.92 13.92
CA ASN A 215 -3.14 -7.19 14.59
C ASN A 215 -3.02 -8.35 13.59
N GLY A 216 -2.04 -9.23 13.82
CA GLY A 216 -1.86 -10.46 13.04
C GLY A 216 -2.93 -11.53 13.29
N SER A 217 -3.79 -11.37 14.30
CA SER A 217 -4.82 -12.34 14.70
C SER A 217 -6.03 -12.41 13.76
N GLY A 218 -6.20 -11.44 12.86
CA GLY A 218 -7.32 -11.39 11.91
C GLY A 218 -8.65 -10.89 12.51
N LYS A 219 -8.67 -10.43 13.76
CA LYS A 219 -9.86 -9.80 14.36
C LYS A 219 -10.09 -8.39 13.78
N GLU A 220 -11.36 -8.04 13.62
CA GLU A 220 -11.77 -6.71 13.16
C GLU A 220 -11.59 -5.67 14.27
N LEU A 221 -10.92 -4.55 13.98
CA LEU A 221 -10.76 -3.40 14.88
C LEU A 221 -11.76 -2.31 14.52
N LYS A 222 -12.58 -1.87 15.47
CA LYS A 222 -13.65 -0.89 15.22
C LYS A 222 -13.29 0.49 15.75
N SER A 223 -13.69 1.54 15.05
CA SER A 223 -13.62 2.91 15.58
C SER A 223 -14.42 3.04 16.89
N ASN A 224 -13.96 3.93 17.76
CA ASN A 224 -14.55 4.17 19.08
C ASN A 224 -15.22 5.56 19.16
N GLY A 225 -16.10 5.85 18.21
CA GLY A 225 -16.85 7.12 18.15
C GLY A 225 -16.35 8.08 17.07
N ALA A 226 -17.13 9.14 16.84
CA ALA A 226 -16.83 10.12 15.81
C ALA A 226 -15.56 10.92 16.13
N GLY A 227 -14.72 11.15 15.12
CA GLY A 227 -13.44 11.86 15.29
C GLY A 227 -12.37 11.06 16.07
N SER A 228 -12.58 9.76 16.31
CA SER A 228 -11.62 8.93 17.04
C SER A 228 -10.44 8.50 16.16
N PHE A 229 -9.25 8.43 16.76
CA PHE A 229 -8.12 7.67 16.23
C PHE A 229 -8.01 6.36 17.01
N THR A 230 -8.13 5.22 16.33
CA THR A 230 -8.07 3.89 16.92
C THR A 230 -6.99 3.08 16.21
N ALA A 231 -5.95 2.69 16.94
CA ALA A 231 -4.92 1.81 16.42
C ALA A 231 -4.77 0.58 17.32
N GLU A 232 -4.43 -0.55 16.73
CA GLU A 232 -4.05 -1.76 17.46
C GLU A 232 -2.68 -2.22 16.98
N ALA A 233 -1.73 -2.30 17.92
CA ALA A 233 -0.32 -2.60 17.69
C ALA A 233 0.26 -3.27 18.95
N VAL A 234 1.39 -3.98 18.82
CA VAL A 234 2.16 -4.54 19.96
C VAL A 234 2.94 -3.45 20.68
N SER A 235 3.45 -2.47 19.93
CA SER A 235 4.16 -1.32 20.46
C SER A 235 3.85 -0.05 19.66
N TYR A 236 3.86 1.09 20.35
CA TYR A 236 3.84 2.42 19.75
C TYR A 236 5.14 3.12 20.07
N VAL A 237 5.84 3.64 19.07
CA VAL A 237 7.14 4.29 19.23
C VAL A 237 7.09 5.70 18.67
N PHE A 238 7.40 6.68 19.53
CA PHE A 238 7.63 8.07 19.14
C PHE A 238 9.13 8.35 19.18
N GLN A 239 9.71 8.66 18.03
CA GLN A 239 11.13 8.91 17.90
C GLN A 239 11.41 10.38 17.58
N ILE A 240 12.14 11.05 18.47
CA ILE A 240 12.60 12.44 18.30
C ILE A 240 14.11 12.49 18.51
N GLY A 241 14.83 12.94 17.48
CA GLY A 241 16.30 12.87 17.48
C GLY A 241 16.80 11.43 17.58
N SER A 242 17.57 11.12 18.62
CA SER A 242 18.02 9.76 18.98
C SER A 242 17.10 9.06 19.98
N LYS A 243 16.23 9.80 20.68
CA LYS A 243 15.41 9.28 21.77
C LYS A 243 14.15 8.59 21.24
N LYS A 244 13.75 7.49 21.89
CA LYS A 244 12.55 6.70 21.58
C LYS A 244 11.68 6.58 22.83
N ALA A 245 10.45 7.07 22.76
CA ALA A 245 9.44 6.80 23.76
C ALA A 245 8.56 5.63 23.28
N THR A 246 8.56 4.52 24.01
CA THR A 246 7.90 3.28 23.62
C THR A 246 6.76 2.93 24.57
N ILE A 247 5.54 2.85 24.02
CA ILE A 247 4.35 2.34 24.71
C ILE A 247 4.15 0.89 24.29
N ASN A 248 4.28 -0.05 25.22
CA ASN A 248 4.10 -1.49 25.01
C ASN A 248 3.31 -2.10 26.20
N GLN A 249 3.22 -3.43 26.27
CA GLN A 249 2.49 -4.11 27.36
C GLN A 249 3.01 -3.77 28.76
N GLU A 250 4.31 -3.50 28.91
CA GLU A 250 4.93 -3.18 30.19
C GLU A 250 4.72 -1.70 30.54
N SER A 251 5.07 -0.79 29.61
CA SER A 251 5.05 0.65 29.88
C SER A 251 3.64 1.26 29.92
N ILE A 252 2.65 0.61 29.30
CA ILE A 252 1.26 1.10 29.32
C ILE A 252 0.65 1.09 30.74
N VAL A 253 1.12 0.22 31.63
CA VAL A 253 0.67 0.20 33.03
C VAL A 253 1.09 1.48 33.74
N ASN A 254 2.33 1.91 33.55
CA ASN A 254 2.84 3.17 34.12
C ASN A 254 2.08 4.37 33.56
N LEU A 255 1.84 4.40 32.25
CA LEU A 255 1.04 5.45 31.63
C LEU A 255 -0.39 5.51 32.20
N LYS A 256 -1.04 4.36 32.38
CA LYS A 256 -2.38 4.28 33.00
C LYS A 256 -2.38 4.81 34.43
N ASN A 257 -1.35 4.49 35.21
CA ASN A 257 -1.23 4.97 36.59
C ASN A 257 -1.12 6.49 36.66
N VAL A 258 -0.37 7.11 35.74
CA VAL A 258 -0.29 8.58 35.66
C VAL A 258 -1.63 9.18 35.21
N LEU A 259 -2.28 8.60 34.19
CA LEU A 259 -3.53 9.14 33.65
C LEU A 259 -4.74 9.01 34.58
N ASN A 260 -4.87 7.90 35.30
CA ASN A 260 -5.99 7.66 36.20
C ASN A 260 -5.86 8.41 37.54
N GLY A 261 -4.76 9.16 37.71
CA GLY A 261 -4.25 9.57 39.00
C GLY A 261 -3.75 8.33 39.75
N SER A 262 -2.52 8.37 40.26
CA SER A 262 -2.19 7.50 41.38
C SER A 262 -3.29 7.75 42.41
N LYS A 263 -4.06 6.71 42.81
CA LYS A 263 -4.91 6.83 43.98
C LYS A 263 -3.99 7.25 45.11
N ARG A 264 -3.94 8.56 45.41
CA ARG A 264 -3.42 9.08 46.66
C ARG A 264 -4.33 8.45 47.70
N ARG A 265 -3.93 7.28 48.23
CA ARG A 265 -4.41 6.89 49.55
C ARG A 265 -4.03 8.07 50.43
N HIS A 266 -5.03 8.86 50.80
CA HIS A 266 -4.93 9.76 51.93
C HIS A 266 -4.40 8.92 53.08
N LEU A 267 -3.16 9.16 53.49
CA LEU A 267 -2.63 8.75 54.77
C LEU A 267 -3.21 9.70 55.82
N GLU A 268 -4.52 9.64 56.02
CA GLU A 268 -5.16 10.20 57.20
C GLU A 268 -5.97 9.08 57.84
N GLY A 269 -5.38 8.51 58.89
CA GLY A 269 -6.05 7.76 59.95
C GLY A 269 -6.74 6.48 59.54
N GLU A 270 -6.01 5.37 59.57
CA GLU A 270 -6.56 4.09 60.03
C GLU A 270 -5.38 3.23 60.49
N ASP A 271 -5.13 3.30 61.81
CA ASP A 271 -4.23 2.41 62.53
C ASP A 271 -4.73 0.96 62.43
N GLY A 272 -3.79 0.04 62.21
CA GLY A 272 -4.01 -1.41 62.30
C GLY A 272 -3.90 -2.12 60.96
N ASP A 273 -2.85 -2.93 60.81
CA ASP A 273 -2.78 -4.10 59.91
C ASP A 273 -2.20 -3.92 58.50
N LYS A 274 -1.37 -2.91 58.21
CA LYS A 274 -0.61 -2.84 56.94
C LYS A 274 0.86 -2.42 57.05
N GLU A 275 1.51 -2.77 58.15
CA GLU A 275 2.95 -2.57 58.31
C GLU A 275 3.77 -3.66 57.57
N GLU A 276 3.15 -4.78 57.17
CA GLU A 276 3.80 -5.90 56.47
C GLU A 276 4.12 -5.65 54.98
N ASP A 277 3.51 -4.66 54.32
CA ASP A 277 3.78 -4.36 52.90
C ASP A 277 4.90 -3.32 52.68
N LEU A 278 5.41 -2.71 53.75
CA LEU A 278 6.48 -1.69 53.70
C LEU A 278 7.90 -2.29 53.82
N GLU A 279 8.03 -3.56 54.22
CA GLU A 279 9.32 -4.29 54.27
C GLU A 279 9.80 -4.83 52.91
N LYS A 280 9.03 -4.68 51.83
CA LYS A 280 9.48 -5.04 50.47
C LYS A 280 10.15 -3.88 49.72
N MET A 281 10.79 -2.97 50.44
CA MET A 281 11.74 -2.08 49.82
C MET A 281 13.09 -2.77 49.72
N MET A 282 13.55 -2.92 48.49
CA MET A 282 14.84 -3.48 48.10
C MET A 282 15.94 -2.89 48.98
N ASP A 283 16.45 -3.69 49.92
CA ASP A 283 17.57 -3.31 50.80
C ASP A 283 18.90 -3.36 50.02
N ALA A 284 19.97 -2.86 50.64
CA ALA A 284 21.30 -2.83 50.02
C ALA A 284 21.79 -4.25 49.64
N ASP A 285 21.40 -5.28 50.38
CA ASP A 285 21.77 -6.68 50.11
C ASP A 285 21.04 -7.25 48.89
N THR A 286 19.77 -6.89 48.72
CA THR A 286 18.98 -7.21 47.53
C THR A 286 19.56 -6.51 46.30
N LEU A 287 20.02 -5.27 46.45
CA LEU A 287 20.68 -4.53 45.38
C LEU A 287 22.02 -5.16 44.98
N ARG A 288 22.84 -5.57 45.96
CA ARG A 288 24.09 -6.32 45.72
C ARG A 288 23.84 -7.62 44.98
N THR A 289 22.79 -8.36 45.37
CA THR A 289 22.38 -9.60 44.70
C THR A 289 22.03 -9.35 43.24
N LYS A 290 21.22 -8.33 42.95
CA LYS A 290 20.86 -7.96 41.58
C LYS A 290 22.02 -7.44 40.73
N ILE A 291 22.95 -6.69 41.32
CA ILE A 291 24.20 -6.26 40.67
C ILE A 291 25.05 -7.49 40.30
N GLN A 292 25.06 -8.52 41.15
CA GLN A 292 25.76 -9.76 40.85
C GLN A 292 25.08 -10.53 39.71
N GLU A 293 23.75 -10.63 39.71
CA GLU A 293 22.99 -11.22 38.59
C GLU A 293 23.27 -10.47 37.26
N GLN A 294 23.36 -9.14 37.28
CA GLN A 294 23.71 -8.35 36.09
C GLN A 294 25.12 -8.59 35.60
N LYS A 295 26.10 -8.78 36.50
CA LYS A 295 27.46 -9.18 36.13
C LYS A 295 27.48 -10.54 35.44
N ASP A 296 26.69 -11.48 35.92
CA ASP A 296 26.60 -12.82 35.34
C ASP A 296 25.98 -12.76 33.93
N VAL A 297 24.97 -11.92 33.72
CA VAL A 297 24.37 -11.67 32.39
C VAL A 297 25.37 -11.03 31.42
N LEU A 298 26.10 -9.99 31.84
CA LEU A 298 27.15 -9.37 31.02
C LEU A 298 28.22 -10.39 30.61
N GLN A 299 28.62 -11.26 31.53
CA GLN A 299 29.61 -12.31 31.25
C GLN A 299 29.10 -13.34 30.24
N GLN A 300 27.80 -13.69 30.28
CA GLN A 300 27.17 -14.53 29.26
C GLN A 300 27.07 -13.84 27.89
N GLN A 301 26.72 -12.55 27.86
CA GLN A 301 26.65 -11.75 26.62
C GLN A 301 28.02 -11.64 25.95
N ASP A 302 29.10 -11.44 26.72
CA ASP A 302 30.48 -11.40 26.19
C ASP A 302 30.88 -12.73 25.52
N VAL A 303 30.49 -13.88 26.11
CA VAL A 303 30.73 -15.21 25.50
C VAL A 303 29.90 -15.41 24.23
N GLY A 304 28.64 -14.95 24.23
CA GLY A 304 27.77 -14.95 23.06
C GLY A 304 28.35 -14.13 21.90
N MET A 305 28.85 -12.93 22.20
CA MET A 305 29.53 -12.03 21.26
C MET A 305 30.78 -12.67 20.62
N ALA A 306 31.62 -13.33 21.42
CA ALA A 306 32.78 -14.05 20.89
C ALA A 306 32.38 -15.18 19.93
N THR A 307 31.29 -15.88 20.25
CA THR A 307 30.75 -16.97 19.41
C THR A 307 30.21 -16.46 18.08
N LEU A 308 29.46 -15.35 18.10
CA LEU A 308 28.92 -14.71 16.89
C LEU A 308 30.03 -14.19 15.97
N ARG A 309 31.08 -13.57 16.53
CA ARG A 309 32.25 -13.11 15.76
C ARG A 309 32.96 -14.26 15.04
N ASN A 310 33.17 -15.40 15.70
CA ASN A 310 33.76 -16.59 15.06
C ASN A 310 32.89 -17.15 13.92
N ARG A 311 31.57 -17.11 14.08
CA ARG A 311 30.62 -17.56 13.07
C ARG A 311 30.62 -16.66 11.83
N ILE A 312 30.73 -15.34 12.00
CA ILE A 312 30.89 -14.38 10.89
C ILE A 312 32.18 -14.65 10.11
N HIS A 313 33.29 -14.91 10.80
CA HIS A 313 34.56 -15.22 10.15
C HIS A 313 34.46 -16.48 9.26
N THR A 314 33.81 -17.52 9.77
CA THR A 314 33.59 -18.78 9.03
C THR A 314 32.69 -18.58 7.79
N LEU A 315 31.69 -17.69 7.89
CA LEU A 315 30.76 -17.37 6.82
C LEU A 315 31.45 -16.59 5.68
N LEU A 316 32.29 -15.61 6.02
CA LEU A 316 33.09 -14.85 5.05
C LEU A 316 34.03 -15.75 4.24
N GLU A 317 34.67 -16.73 4.89
CA GLU A 317 35.51 -17.72 4.19
C GLU A 317 34.74 -18.57 3.17
N ARG A 318 33.47 -18.91 3.44
CA ARG A 318 32.61 -19.65 2.49
C ARG A 318 32.21 -18.80 1.28
N GLN A 319 32.01 -17.50 1.46
CA GLN A 319 31.65 -16.59 0.37
C GLN A 319 32.81 -16.42 -0.62
N ASP A 320 34.04 -16.31 -0.13
CA ASP A 320 35.23 -16.24 -0.99
C ASP A 320 35.40 -17.51 -1.83
N GLN A 321 35.07 -18.68 -1.26
CA GLN A 321 35.08 -19.96 -2.01
C GLN A 321 33.97 -20.03 -3.08
N GLN A 322 32.76 -19.52 -2.82
CA GLN A 322 31.67 -19.52 -3.79
C GLN A 322 31.90 -18.54 -4.96
N LYS A 323 32.52 -17.39 -4.68
CA LYS A 323 32.84 -16.39 -5.72
C LYS A 323 33.84 -16.94 -6.74
N GLN A 324 34.81 -17.75 -6.30
CA GLN A 324 35.77 -18.43 -7.19
C GLN A 324 35.12 -19.52 -8.06
N GLN A 325 33.98 -20.09 -7.66
CA GLN A 325 33.26 -21.10 -8.44
C GLN A 325 32.30 -20.50 -9.50
N LEU A 326 31.78 -19.29 -9.26
CA LEU A 326 30.85 -18.60 -10.16
C LEU A 326 31.54 -17.94 -11.37
N GLU A 327 32.84 -17.65 -11.29
CA GLU A 327 33.63 -17.10 -12.40
C GLU A 327 33.99 -18.15 -13.49
N ALA A 328 33.61 -19.42 -13.29
CA ALA A 328 33.97 -20.53 -14.18
C ALA A 328 32.85 -21.05 -15.12
N LYS A 329 31.67 -20.42 -15.19
CA LYS A 329 30.56 -20.88 -16.06
C LYS A 329 29.92 -19.74 -16.86
N GLY A 330 30.40 -19.54 -18.09
CA GLY A 330 29.70 -18.76 -19.12
C GLY A 330 29.10 -19.68 -20.18
N VAL A 331 27.82 -19.51 -20.52
CA VAL A 331 27.19 -20.14 -21.70
C VAL A 331 26.18 -19.18 -22.33
N ALA A 332 26.31 -19.03 -23.65
CA ALA A 332 25.49 -18.21 -24.55
C ALA A 332 24.16 -18.90 -24.93
N VAL A 333 23.19 -18.12 -25.42
CA VAL A 333 21.89 -18.62 -25.92
C VAL A 333 21.73 -18.24 -27.39
N GLU A 334 21.41 -19.22 -28.23
CA GLU A 334 21.07 -19.11 -29.66
C GLU A 334 19.56 -18.89 -29.87
N GLU A 335 19.19 -18.24 -30.99
CA GLU A 335 17.82 -18.01 -31.48
C GLU A 335 17.30 -19.17 -32.36
N PRO A 336 15.97 -19.41 -32.46
CA PRO A 336 15.41 -20.34 -33.45
C PRO A 336 14.63 -19.68 -34.59
N HIS A 337 14.64 -20.39 -35.72
CA HIS A 337 14.07 -20.10 -37.04
C HIS A 337 12.53 -20.27 -37.14
N HIS A 338 11.90 -19.50 -38.05
CA HIS A 338 10.50 -19.58 -38.50
C HIS A 338 10.20 -20.66 -39.57
N ARG A 339 8.97 -21.19 -39.59
CA ARG A 339 8.28 -21.74 -40.78
C ARG A 339 6.73 -21.62 -40.75
N SER A 340 6.22 -21.07 -41.87
CA SER A 340 4.99 -21.29 -42.68
C SER A 340 3.58 -21.46 -42.10
N LEU A 341 2.79 -20.41 -42.33
CA LEU A 341 1.38 -20.22 -42.74
C LEU A 341 0.48 -21.46 -42.97
N GLU A 342 -0.59 -21.56 -42.17
CA GLU A 342 -1.92 -22.00 -42.62
C GLU A 342 -2.78 -20.75 -42.87
N GLU A 343 -3.44 -20.66 -44.03
CA GLU A 343 -4.42 -19.61 -44.32
C GLU A 343 -5.69 -19.86 -43.49
N THR A 344 -5.81 -19.19 -42.34
CA THR A 344 -7.08 -19.00 -41.66
C THR A 344 -7.71 -17.71 -42.15
N GLU A 345 -8.99 -17.74 -42.53
CA GLU A 345 -9.79 -16.57 -42.91
C GLU A 345 -9.64 -15.47 -41.85
N THR A 346 -9.04 -14.32 -42.19
CA THR A 346 -8.70 -13.27 -41.21
C THR A 346 -9.76 -12.18 -41.16
N ASN A 347 -10.43 -12.00 -40.03
CA ASN A 347 -11.36 -10.87 -39.78
C ASN A 347 -10.63 -9.59 -39.34
N SER A 348 -9.36 -9.44 -39.75
CA SER A 348 -8.45 -8.41 -39.27
C SER A 348 -8.48 -7.13 -40.13
N VAL A 349 -8.14 -6.00 -39.54
CA VAL A 349 -8.17 -4.67 -40.17
C VAL A 349 -6.86 -3.93 -39.98
N ILE A 350 -6.23 -3.49 -41.08
CA ILE A 350 -5.18 -2.46 -41.07
C ILE A 350 -5.70 -1.26 -41.85
N ALA A 351 -6.05 -0.18 -41.15
CA ALA A 351 -6.71 0.99 -41.76
C ALA A 351 -5.74 1.98 -42.45
N GLY A 352 -4.43 1.75 -42.35
CA GLY A 352 -3.40 2.54 -43.04
C GLY A 352 -2.05 2.47 -42.35
N GLY A 353 -1.12 3.35 -42.75
CA GLY A 353 0.22 3.43 -42.17
C GLY A 353 1.30 2.66 -42.92
N ASP A 354 2.54 2.78 -42.45
CA ASP A 354 3.73 2.19 -43.08
C ASP A 354 4.25 1.00 -42.26
N GLN A 355 4.52 -0.14 -42.90
CA GLN A 355 5.11 -1.33 -42.29
C GLN A 355 4.35 -1.92 -41.09
N ASN A 356 3.02 -1.78 -41.02
CA ASN A 356 2.23 -2.49 -40.00
C ASN A 356 2.13 -3.98 -40.35
N VAL A 357 2.22 -4.84 -39.33
CA VAL A 357 2.19 -6.30 -39.45
C VAL A 357 1.05 -6.84 -38.61
N GLU A 358 0.23 -7.69 -39.20
CA GLU A 358 -0.85 -8.38 -38.54
C GLU A 358 -0.79 -9.88 -38.89
N GLU A 359 -0.98 -10.73 -37.88
CA GLU A 359 -1.00 -12.19 -38.04
C GLU A 359 -2.00 -12.81 -37.06
N GLY A 360 -3.12 -13.33 -37.57
CA GLY A 360 -4.15 -14.03 -36.81
C GLY A 360 -5.56 -13.51 -37.15
N ASP A 361 -6.50 -13.60 -36.21
CA ASP A 361 -7.93 -13.33 -36.47
C ASP A 361 -8.48 -12.17 -35.64
N GLY A 362 -9.25 -11.28 -36.26
CA GLY A 362 -9.96 -10.18 -35.59
C GLY A 362 -9.07 -9.05 -35.04
N ASN A 363 -7.81 -8.97 -35.46
CA ASN A 363 -6.90 -7.91 -35.01
C ASN A 363 -7.21 -6.58 -35.71
N VAL A 364 -7.05 -5.45 -35.02
CA VAL A 364 -7.28 -4.11 -35.57
C VAL A 364 -6.06 -3.22 -35.35
N ILE A 365 -5.49 -2.69 -36.44
CA ILE A 365 -4.47 -1.64 -36.44
C ILE A 365 -5.04 -0.42 -37.17
N SER A 366 -5.39 0.62 -36.42
CA SER A 366 -6.08 1.81 -36.97
C SER A 366 -5.15 2.76 -37.73
N GLY A 367 -3.82 2.52 -37.73
CA GLY A 367 -2.85 3.29 -38.52
C GLY A 367 -1.44 3.28 -37.92
N GLY A 368 -0.64 4.28 -38.29
CA GLY A 368 0.70 4.51 -37.70
C GLY A 368 1.85 3.88 -38.47
N GLN A 369 2.95 3.54 -37.80
CA GLN A 369 4.14 2.96 -38.44
C GLN A 369 4.74 1.81 -37.64
N SER A 370 5.04 0.70 -38.31
CA SER A 370 5.73 -0.47 -37.73
C SER A 370 5.02 -1.08 -36.51
N ASN A 371 3.68 -1.01 -36.45
CA ASN A 371 2.91 -1.66 -35.39
C ASN A 371 2.73 -3.15 -35.72
N VAL A 372 2.75 -4.00 -34.70
CA VAL A 372 2.67 -5.46 -34.83
C VAL A 372 1.55 -5.97 -33.93
N ALA A 373 0.59 -6.70 -34.51
CA ALA A 373 -0.46 -7.41 -33.78
C ALA A 373 -0.45 -8.88 -34.20
N VAL A 374 -0.15 -9.80 -33.27
CA VAL A 374 -0.11 -11.24 -33.54
C VAL A 374 -0.94 -11.97 -32.50
N GLY A 375 -1.85 -12.85 -32.94
CA GLY A 375 -2.82 -13.52 -32.08
C GLY A 375 -4.25 -13.19 -32.51
N SER A 376 -5.17 -13.10 -31.55
CA SER A 376 -6.60 -12.88 -31.87
C SER A 376 -7.20 -11.69 -31.13
N GLY A 377 -8.00 -10.90 -31.83
CA GLY A 377 -8.80 -9.81 -31.27
C GLY A 377 -7.99 -8.63 -30.71
N ASN A 378 -6.72 -8.49 -31.06
CA ASN A 378 -5.87 -7.42 -30.54
C ASN A 378 -6.19 -6.08 -31.18
N THR A 379 -6.05 -4.97 -30.45
CA THR A 379 -6.35 -3.63 -30.95
C THR A 379 -5.18 -2.68 -30.75
N VAL A 380 -4.75 -2.01 -31.82
CA VAL A 380 -3.78 -0.92 -31.83
C VAL A 380 -4.42 0.33 -32.42
N GLY A 381 -4.67 1.34 -31.59
CA GLY A 381 -5.29 2.60 -32.04
C GLY A 381 -4.40 3.43 -32.98
N GLY A 382 -3.09 3.14 -33.02
CA GLY A 382 -2.13 3.75 -33.95
C GLY A 382 -0.75 3.92 -33.32
N GLY A 383 -0.01 4.96 -33.72
CA GLY A 383 1.31 5.26 -33.17
C GLY A 383 2.45 4.53 -33.88
N ARG A 384 3.57 4.31 -33.19
CA ARG A 384 4.79 3.77 -33.82
C ARG A 384 5.41 2.63 -33.01
N ARG A 385 5.70 1.51 -33.66
CA ARG A 385 6.41 0.36 -33.05
C ARG A 385 5.71 -0.24 -31.82
N ASN A 386 4.38 -0.22 -31.78
CA ASN A 386 3.66 -0.95 -30.74
C ASN A 386 3.61 -2.44 -31.09
N ASN A 387 3.95 -3.32 -30.15
CA ASN A 387 4.08 -4.76 -30.38
C ASN A 387 3.19 -5.57 -29.44
N LEU A 388 2.21 -6.28 -30.00
CA LEU A 388 1.30 -7.17 -29.29
C LEU A 388 1.54 -8.65 -29.64
N GLY A 389 2.76 -9.00 -30.08
CA GLY A 389 3.10 -10.35 -30.55
C GLY A 389 4.51 -10.80 -30.18
N THR A 390 4.73 -12.12 -30.18
CA THR A 390 6.09 -12.71 -30.07
C THR A 390 6.53 -13.50 -31.29
N GLY A 391 5.70 -13.59 -32.34
CA GLY A 391 6.02 -14.36 -33.54
C GLY A 391 6.11 -15.89 -33.33
N VAL A 392 5.68 -16.41 -32.16
CA VAL A 392 5.70 -17.85 -31.83
C VAL A 392 4.30 -18.33 -31.43
N VAL A 393 3.63 -19.05 -32.35
CA VAL A 393 2.43 -19.87 -32.09
C VAL A 393 2.87 -21.12 -31.29
N PRO A 394 2.14 -21.58 -30.25
CA PRO A 394 0.72 -21.34 -29.96
C PRO A 394 0.41 -20.23 -28.96
N ILE A 395 1.41 -19.47 -28.50
CA ILE A 395 1.21 -18.53 -27.40
C ILE A 395 1.26 -17.12 -27.99
N SER A 396 0.13 -16.61 -28.46
CA SER A 396 -0.03 -15.23 -28.92
C SER A 396 -0.95 -14.47 -27.96
N ALA A 397 -0.75 -13.16 -27.80
CA ALA A 397 -1.62 -12.37 -26.92
C ALA A 397 -3.03 -12.32 -27.50
N VAL A 398 -4.05 -12.44 -26.65
CA VAL A 398 -5.45 -12.43 -27.06
C VAL A 398 -6.18 -11.23 -26.45
N TYR A 399 -6.99 -10.54 -27.26
CA TYR A 399 -7.82 -9.40 -26.87
C TYR A 399 -7.05 -8.29 -26.12
N THR A 400 -5.81 -8.07 -26.52
CA THR A 400 -4.92 -7.05 -25.92
C THR A 400 -5.12 -5.71 -26.60
N THR A 401 -5.07 -4.62 -25.83
CA THR A 401 -5.28 -3.27 -26.34
C THR A 401 -4.08 -2.37 -26.11
N VAL A 402 -3.60 -1.72 -27.18
CA VAL A 402 -2.70 -0.57 -27.11
C VAL A 402 -3.39 0.63 -27.75
N GLY A 403 -3.79 1.63 -26.94
CA GLY A 403 -4.50 2.80 -27.45
C GLY A 403 -3.66 3.62 -28.44
N GLY A 404 -2.33 3.60 -28.29
CA GLY A 404 -1.38 4.22 -29.22
C GLY A 404 -0.02 4.46 -28.58
N GLY A 405 0.67 5.51 -29.02
CA GLY A 405 1.98 5.89 -28.46
C GLY A 405 3.16 5.28 -29.22
N THR A 406 4.31 5.15 -28.56
CA THR A 406 5.56 4.71 -29.19
C THR A 406 6.22 3.55 -28.44
N SER A 407 6.57 2.48 -29.15
CA SER A 407 7.35 1.37 -28.62
C SER A 407 6.73 0.69 -27.40
N ASN A 408 5.40 0.61 -27.31
CA ASN A 408 4.74 -0.11 -26.22
C ASN A 408 4.63 -1.60 -26.57
N GLY A 409 4.85 -2.48 -25.59
CA GLY A 409 4.77 -3.93 -25.75
C GLY A 409 3.73 -4.52 -24.79
N ALA A 410 2.73 -5.23 -25.31
CA ALA A 410 1.69 -5.85 -24.48
C ALA A 410 1.51 -7.31 -24.89
N LEU A 411 1.99 -8.25 -24.05
CA LEU A 411 2.15 -9.66 -24.42
C LEU A 411 1.30 -10.62 -23.59
N GLN A 412 0.49 -10.09 -22.68
CA GLN A 412 -0.40 -10.85 -21.80
C GLN A 412 -1.84 -10.68 -22.27
N ASP A 413 -2.64 -11.75 -22.21
CA ASP A 413 -4.05 -11.72 -22.62
C ASP A 413 -4.83 -10.63 -21.89
N PHE A 414 -5.79 -10.02 -22.57
CA PHE A 414 -6.65 -8.97 -22.03
C PHE A 414 -5.90 -7.76 -21.45
N SER A 415 -4.59 -7.63 -21.68
CA SER A 415 -3.83 -6.52 -21.13
C SER A 415 -4.11 -5.23 -21.91
N THR A 416 -3.92 -4.11 -21.24
CA THR A 416 -4.21 -2.79 -21.80
C THR A 416 -3.07 -1.83 -21.52
N ILE A 417 -2.53 -1.20 -22.56
CA ILE A 417 -1.67 -0.02 -22.45
C ILE A 417 -2.41 1.13 -23.13
N ALA A 418 -2.90 2.10 -22.36
CA ALA A 418 -3.66 3.21 -22.93
C ALA A 418 -2.82 4.07 -23.89
N GLY A 419 -1.51 4.17 -23.65
CA GLY A 419 -0.57 4.84 -24.54
C GLY A 419 0.80 5.08 -23.90
N GLY A 420 1.44 6.20 -24.26
CA GLY A 420 2.76 6.57 -23.73
C GLY A 420 3.92 5.99 -24.54
N SER A 421 5.09 5.88 -23.92
CA SER A 421 6.33 5.45 -24.57
C SER A 421 6.99 4.30 -23.82
N THR A 422 7.42 3.26 -24.52
CA THR A 422 8.27 2.18 -23.97
C THR A 422 7.65 1.42 -22.79
N ASN A 423 6.32 1.41 -22.66
CA ASN A 423 5.64 0.65 -21.62
C ASN A 423 5.57 -0.83 -22.00
N GLY A 424 5.69 -1.72 -21.01
CA GLY A 424 5.77 -3.16 -21.21
C GLY A 424 4.85 -3.93 -20.27
N VAL A 425 3.99 -4.78 -20.83
CA VAL A 425 3.30 -5.84 -20.11
C VAL A 425 3.87 -7.17 -20.59
N SER A 426 4.51 -7.90 -19.68
CA SER A 426 5.13 -9.19 -19.96
C SER A 426 4.15 -10.33 -19.74
N ARG A 427 4.47 -11.47 -20.37
CA ARG A 427 3.72 -12.72 -20.21
C ARG A 427 3.70 -13.18 -18.75
N ASP A 428 2.58 -13.76 -18.37
CA ASP A 428 2.38 -14.45 -17.10
C ASP A 428 1.56 -15.73 -17.39
N GLU A 429 1.81 -16.79 -16.63
CA GLU A 429 1.17 -18.10 -16.81
C GLU A 429 -0.19 -18.18 -16.10
N ILE A 430 -0.50 -17.21 -15.22
CA ILE A 430 -1.58 -17.30 -14.23
C ILE A 430 -2.87 -16.59 -14.68
N GLY A 431 -2.85 -15.83 -15.77
CA GLY A 431 -4.01 -15.11 -16.29
C GLY A 431 -3.64 -13.80 -16.99
N GLY A 432 -4.67 -13.04 -17.40
CA GLY A 432 -4.53 -11.82 -18.18
C GLY A 432 -4.85 -10.53 -17.43
N GLY A 433 -5.03 -9.40 -18.14
CA GLY A 433 -5.72 -8.23 -17.59
C GLY A 433 -4.86 -7.17 -16.90
N ALA A 434 -3.54 -7.13 -17.13
CA ALA A 434 -2.73 -6.01 -16.64
C ALA A 434 -3.08 -4.68 -17.32
N PHE A 435 -2.94 -3.57 -16.61
CA PHE A 435 -3.24 -2.23 -17.12
C PHE A 435 -2.10 -1.24 -16.90
N ILE A 436 -1.72 -0.50 -17.95
CA ILE A 436 -0.85 0.69 -17.87
C ILE A 436 -1.58 1.89 -18.47
N GLY A 437 -1.85 2.91 -17.66
CA GLY A 437 -2.56 4.12 -18.10
C GLY A 437 -1.74 5.06 -18.98
N GLY A 438 -0.42 4.89 -19.04
CA GLY A 438 0.47 5.64 -19.92
C GLY A 438 1.82 5.93 -19.28
N GLY A 439 2.43 7.05 -19.66
CA GLY A 439 3.75 7.44 -19.18
C GLY A 439 4.91 6.75 -19.91
N GLY A 440 6.06 6.65 -19.26
CA GLY A 440 7.33 6.22 -19.86
C GLY A 440 7.98 5.03 -19.17
N ALA A 441 8.32 3.98 -19.92
CA ALA A 441 9.13 2.86 -19.43
C ALA A 441 8.55 2.14 -18.20
N ASN A 442 7.23 2.07 -18.07
CA ASN A 442 6.56 1.31 -17.02
C ASN A 442 6.49 -0.18 -17.38
N GLY A 443 6.63 -1.06 -16.40
CA GLY A 443 6.70 -2.52 -16.61
C GLY A 443 5.82 -3.32 -15.66
N ILE A 444 4.92 -4.13 -16.20
CA ILE A 444 4.12 -5.11 -15.43
C ILE A 444 4.50 -6.52 -15.85
N PHE A 445 4.75 -7.38 -14.87
CA PHE A 445 5.13 -8.78 -15.07
C PHE A 445 4.14 -9.75 -14.39
N ALA A 446 3.03 -9.26 -13.85
CA ALA A 446 2.04 -10.03 -13.09
C ALA A 446 0.60 -9.73 -13.52
N SER A 447 -0.23 -10.76 -13.47
CA SER A 447 -1.67 -10.72 -13.81
C SER A 447 -2.48 -9.72 -13.00
N PHE A 448 -3.50 -9.13 -13.65
CA PHE A 448 -4.50 -8.21 -13.08
C PHE A 448 -3.92 -6.99 -12.34
N SER A 449 -2.63 -6.70 -12.53
CA SER A 449 -1.94 -5.60 -11.89
C SER A 449 -2.10 -4.31 -12.68
N SER A 450 -1.98 -3.17 -12.00
CA SER A 450 -2.25 -1.87 -12.63
C SER A 450 -1.21 -0.82 -12.27
N ILE A 451 -0.73 -0.10 -13.29
CA ILE A 451 0.07 1.12 -13.16
C ILE A 451 -0.74 2.27 -13.74
N GLY A 452 -1.12 3.25 -12.92
CA GLY A 452 -1.88 4.42 -13.38
C GLY A 452 -1.13 5.27 -14.41
N GLY A 453 0.20 5.37 -14.27
CA GLY A 453 1.08 6.08 -15.20
C GLY A 453 2.46 6.37 -14.60
N GLY A 454 3.08 7.49 -14.98
CA GLY A 454 4.38 7.90 -14.47
C GLY A 454 5.57 7.33 -15.26
N GLU A 455 6.74 7.27 -14.63
CA GLU A 455 7.97 6.85 -15.29
C GLU A 455 8.70 5.73 -14.52
N GLN A 456 9.13 4.70 -15.25
CA GLN A 456 9.95 3.59 -14.72
C GLN A 456 9.35 2.86 -13.52
N ASN A 457 8.03 2.83 -13.40
CA ASN A 457 7.34 2.07 -12.38
C ASN A 457 7.31 0.59 -12.74
N LYS A 458 7.41 -0.31 -11.74
CA LYS A 458 7.51 -1.75 -11.96
C LYS A 458 6.59 -2.55 -11.03
N ILE A 459 5.94 -3.56 -11.58
CA ILE A 459 5.25 -4.60 -10.80
C ILE A 459 5.90 -5.95 -11.16
N ASP A 460 6.58 -6.57 -10.20
CA ASP A 460 7.29 -7.86 -10.40
C ASP A 460 6.30 -9.02 -10.61
N SER A 461 6.78 -10.16 -11.12
CA SER A 461 5.95 -11.32 -11.47
C SER A 461 5.17 -11.95 -10.32
N ASN A 462 5.68 -11.87 -9.09
CA ASN A 462 4.97 -12.38 -7.91
C ASN A 462 3.90 -11.42 -7.39
N ALA A 463 3.76 -10.23 -7.99
CA ALA A 463 2.94 -9.15 -7.48
C ALA A 463 1.54 -9.10 -8.15
N ILE A 464 0.85 -10.23 -8.22
CA ILE A 464 -0.52 -10.33 -8.78
C ILE A 464 -1.47 -9.37 -8.06
N ASN A 465 -2.42 -8.77 -8.79
CA ASN A 465 -3.40 -7.81 -8.24
C ASN A 465 -2.75 -6.63 -7.50
N SER A 466 -1.53 -6.23 -7.87
CA SER A 466 -0.84 -5.10 -7.26
C SER A 466 -1.11 -3.80 -8.00
N PHE A 467 -0.91 -2.69 -7.30
CA PHE A 467 -1.22 -1.36 -7.83
C PHE A 467 -0.09 -0.37 -7.59
N VAL A 468 0.29 0.35 -8.65
CA VAL A 468 1.09 1.57 -8.58
C VAL A 468 0.30 2.73 -9.15
N GLY A 469 -0.03 3.74 -8.34
CA GLY A 469 -0.82 4.88 -8.81
C GLY A 469 -0.10 5.76 -9.83
N GLY A 470 1.22 5.88 -9.70
CA GLY A 470 2.06 6.61 -10.64
C GLY A 470 3.40 7.00 -10.00
N GLY A 471 3.99 8.11 -10.46
CA GLY A 471 5.27 8.62 -9.94
C GLY A 471 6.49 8.07 -10.66
N LEU A 472 7.65 8.08 -10.00
CA LEU A 472 8.94 7.71 -10.61
C LEU A 472 9.58 6.52 -9.89
N LYS A 473 9.93 5.46 -10.62
CA LYS A 473 10.70 4.30 -10.08
C LYS A 473 10.04 3.59 -8.89
N ASN A 474 8.72 3.58 -8.82
CA ASN A 474 8.00 2.86 -7.78
C ASN A 474 7.88 1.38 -8.12
N LYS A 475 7.85 0.53 -7.09
CA LYS A 475 7.92 -0.91 -7.24
C LYS A 475 6.96 -1.68 -6.34
N CYS A 476 6.21 -2.61 -6.92
CA CYS A 476 5.45 -3.64 -6.21
C CYS A 476 6.10 -5.01 -6.44
N GLY A 477 6.23 -5.81 -5.37
CA GLY A 477 7.03 -7.04 -5.37
C GLY A 477 6.30 -8.31 -4.92
N ASN A 478 5.08 -8.20 -4.40
CA ASN A 478 4.31 -9.33 -3.88
C ASN A 478 2.80 -9.08 -3.99
N LYS A 479 1.97 -10.11 -3.87
CA LYS A 479 0.53 -10.05 -4.17
C LYS A 479 -0.16 -8.95 -3.39
N PHE A 480 -1.05 -8.23 -4.06
CA PHE A 480 -1.87 -7.14 -3.49
C PHE A 480 -1.05 -6.01 -2.87
N SER A 481 0.21 -5.86 -3.23
CA SER A 481 1.03 -4.75 -2.75
C SER A 481 0.61 -3.45 -3.45
N VAL A 482 0.66 -2.34 -2.71
CA VAL A 482 0.13 -1.06 -3.15
C VAL A 482 1.17 0.03 -2.95
N VAL A 483 1.46 0.79 -4.01
CA VAL A 483 2.19 2.05 -3.93
C VAL A 483 1.34 3.14 -4.56
N LEU A 484 0.81 4.08 -3.78
CA LEU A 484 -0.08 5.11 -4.33
C LEU A 484 0.64 6.11 -5.22
N GLY A 485 1.94 6.31 -5.03
CA GLY A 485 2.78 7.16 -5.88
C GLY A 485 4.10 7.55 -5.22
N GLY A 486 4.65 8.69 -5.63
CA GLY A 486 5.92 9.22 -5.12
C GLY A 486 7.14 8.79 -5.93
N GLN A 487 8.31 8.73 -5.31
CA GLN A 487 9.58 8.40 -5.96
C GLN A 487 10.31 7.26 -5.27
N LYS A 488 10.78 6.27 -6.03
CA LYS A 488 11.64 5.16 -5.56
C LYS A 488 11.03 4.36 -4.39
N ASN A 489 9.72 4.29 -4.30
CA ASN A 489 9.03 3.55 -3.26
C ASN A 489 8.96 2.06 -3.61
N THR A 490 8.94 1.19 -2.60
CA THR A 490 8.91 -0.27 -2.79
C THR A 490 7.97 -0.94 -1.79
N ALA A 491 6.91 -1.59 -2.29
CA ALA A 491 6.04 -2.47 -1.53
C ALA A 491 6.37 -3.93 -1.87
N LYS A 492 6.99 -4.67 -0.95
CA LYS A 492 7.46 -6.05 -1.15
C LYS A 492 6.77 -7.10 -0.27
N GLY A 493 6.09 -6.67 0.79
CA GLY A 493 5.26 -7.57 1.57
C GLY A 493 3.93 -7.84 0.89
N GLN A 494 3.35 -9.01 1.10
CA GLN A 494 1.97 -9.27 0.68
C GLN A 494 1.03 -8.28 1.39
N TYR A 495 0.09 -7.68 0.65
CA TYR A 495 -0.78 -6.61 1.15
C TYR A 495 -0.06 -5.36 1.69
N SER A 496 1.24 -5.19 1.44
CA SER A 496 1.97 -4.05 1.97
C SER A 496 1.61 -2.76 1.23
N LEU A 497 1.69 -1.64 1.95
CA LEU A 497 1.24 -0.34 1.48
C LEU A 497 2.35 0.71 1.62
N VAL A 498 2.65 1.39 0.53
CA VAL A 498 3.36 2.67 0.57
C VAL A 498 2.40 3.78 0.16
N VAL A 499 2.07 4.66 1.11
CA VAL A 499 1.11 5.75 0.89
C VAL A 499 1.67 6.82 -0.05
N GLY A 500 2.99 6.99 -0.10
CA GLY A 500 3.67 7.92 -0.99
C GLY A 500 4.99 8.42 -0.40
N GLY A 501 5.50 9.52 -0.96
CA GLY A 501 6.77 10.14 -0.54
C GLY A 501 7.98 9.59 -1.30
N GLU A 502 9.17 9.58 -0.69
CA GLU A 502 10.42 9.21 -1.36
C GLU A 502 11.20 8.09 -0.66
N ASN A 503 11.62 7.07 -1.42
CA ASN A 503 12.52 6.00 -0.97
C ASN A 503 12.01 5.25 0.27
N ASN A 504 10.72 4.93 0.30
CA ASN A 504 10.08 4.17 1.35
C ASN A 504 9.96 2.69 0.98
N LYS A 505 10.15 1.80 1.96
CA LYS A 505 10.09 0.35 1.78
C LYS A 505 9.12 -0.30 2.77
N ALA A 506 8.04 -0.89 2.27
CA ALA A 506 7.12 -1.72 3.05
C ALA A 506 7.40 -3.20 2.74
N LEU A 507 8.22 -3.85 3.56
CA LEU A 507 8.81 -5.17 3.28
C LEU A 507 8.06 -6.33 3.94
N GLY A 508 7.48 -6.12 5.12
CA GLY A 508 6.71 -7.14 5.83
C GLY A 508 5.28 -7.29 5.32
N VAL A 509 4.64 -8.43 5.60
CA VAL A 509 3.22 -8.67 5.25
C VAL A 509 2.33 -7.65 5.95
N ASN A 510 1.39 -7.01 5.23
CA ASN A 510 0.55 -5.91 5.75
C ASN A 510 1.35 -4.73 6.38
N SER A 511 2.64 -4.58 6.04
CA SER A 511 3.41 -3.43 6.52
C SER A 511 3.03 -2.15 5.79
N ILE A 512 3.19 -1.01 6.46
CA ILE A 512 2.84 0.32 5.92
C ILE A 512 4.02 1.27 6.06
N ALA A 513 4.36 1.97 4.98
CA ALA A 513 5.44 2.96 4.97
C ALA A 513 4.95 4.32 4.44
N ILE A 514 5.31 5.40 5.13
CA ILE A 514 4.88 6.77 4.83
C ILE A 514 6.04 7.75 5.05
N GLY A 515 6.22 8.72 4.14
CA GLY A 515 7.13 9.85 4.35
C GLY A 515 8.39 9.78 3.49
N THR A 516 9.59 9.84 4.07
CA THR A 516 10.84 9.73 3.30
C THR A 516 11.83 8.77 3.94
N ASN A 517 12.62 8.04 3.14
CA ASN A 517 13.71 7.17 3.60
C ASN A 517 13.31 6.21 4.74
N THR A 518 12.12 5.62 4.68
CA THR A 518 11.60 4.74 5.74
C THR A 518 11.57 3.26 5.34
N GLN A 519 11.70 2.35 6.32
CA GLN A 519 11.61 0.91 6.11
C GLN A 519 10.75 0.25 7.18
N ALA A 520 9.58 -0.27 6.80
CA ALA A 520 8.76 -1.15 7.63
C ALA A 520 9.14 -2.61 7.31
N LYS A 521 10.08 -3.17 8.09
CA LYS A 521 10.72 -4.45 7.72
C LYS A 521 9.93 -5.69 8.10
N LYS A 522 9.15 -5.63 9.18
CA LYS A 522 8.43 -6.78 9.73
C LYS A 522 6.94 -6.71 9.45
N ASP A 523 6.27 -7.85 9.59
CA ASP A 523 4.83 -7.97 9.35
C ASP A 523 4.05 -7.00 10.23
N PHE A 524 2.99 -6.41 9.67
CA PHE A 524 2.11 -5.46 10.31
C PHE A 524 2.83 -4.23 10.90
N ALA A 525 4.09 -3.98 10.54
CA ALA A 525 4.80 -2.79 10.99
C ALA A 525 4.31 -1.54 10.25
N VAL A 526 4.16 -0.43 10.97
CA VAL A 526 3.92 0.91 10.41
C VAL A 526 5.12 1.79 10.67
N ALA A 527 5.65 2.41 9.62
CA ALA A 527 6.77 3.33 9.69
C ALA A 527 6.42 4.68 9.04
N ILE A 528 6.27 5.72 9.85
CA ILE A 528 5.98 7.09 9.41
C ILE A 528 7.22 7.95 9.68
N ASN A 529 7.90 8.40 8.63
CA ASN A 529 9.08 9.24 8.76
C ASN A 529 8.87 10.64 8.20
N LEU A 530 8.85 11.62 9.10
CA LEU A 530 8.69 13.04 8.81
C LEU A 530 10.00 13.80 9.05
N SER A 531 11.15 13.12 8.99
CA SER A 531 12.47 13.68 9.28
C SER A 531 13.49 13.40 8.18
N LYS A 532 14.63 14.11 8.20
CA LYS A 532 15.73 13.90 7.25
C LYS A 532 16.48 12.57 7.45
N LYS A 533 16.49 12.05 8.67
CA LYS A 533 17.18 10.78 9.00
C LYS A 533 16.26 9.60 8.67
N SER A 534 16.84 8.47 8.27
CA SER A 534 16.05 7.26 7.96
C SER A 534 15.36 6.70 9.20
N LEU A 535 14.16 6.14 9.03
CA LEU A 535 13.47 5.32 10.01
C LEU A 535 13.49 3.86 9.56
N LYS A 536 13.86 2.95 10.45
CA LYS A 536 13.79 1.50 10.23
C LYS A 536 13.01 0.88 11.38
N VAL A 537 11.95 0.16 11.05
CA VAL A 537 11.09 -0.55 12.00
C VAL A 537 11.37 -2.04 11.87
N ASN A 538 11.97 -2.62 12.90
CA ASN A 538 12.46 -4.00 12.94
C ASN A 538 11.58 -4.93 13.79
N ASN A 539 10.48 -4.43 14.35
CA ASN A 539 9.57 -5.19 15.20
C ASN A 539 8.24 -5.46 14.49
N LYS A 540 7.68 -6.65 14.72
CA LYS A 540 6.37 -7.04 14.20
C LYS A 540 5.26 -6.26 14.90
N SER A 541 4.25 -5.82 14.16
CA SER A 541 3.10 -5.08 14.69
C SER A 541 3.50 -3.82 15.50
N GLU A 542 4.62 -3.17 15.16
CA GLU A 542 5.03 -1.89 15.76
C GLU A 542 4.46 -0.72 14.95
N PHE A 543 3.88 0.26 15.65
CA PHE A 543 3.51 1.56 15.10
C PHE A 543 4.55 2.60 15.44
N SER A 544 5.34 3.03 14.45
CA SER A 544 6.53 3.86 14.66
C SER A 544 6.42 5.19 13.91
N VAL A 545 6.62 6.30 14.62
CA VAL A 545 6.64 7.66 14.06
C VAL A 545 7.95 8.36 14.41
N ARG A 546 8.62 8.89 13.40
CA ARG A 546 9.82 9.73 13.56
C ARG A 546 9.56 11.15 13.07
N ALA A 547 9.79 12.14 13.92
CA ALA A 547 9.59 13.55 13.62
C ALA A 547 10.53 14.45 14.47
N GLU A 548 10.55 15.76 14.18
CA GLU A 548 11.23 16.76 15.01
C GLU A 548 10.39 17.15 16.23
N SER A 549 9.08 17.30 16.03
CA SER A 549 8.07 17.46 17.09
C SER A 549 6.80 16.69 16.71
N ILE A 550 6.05 16.20 17.70
CA ILE A 550 4.75 15.56 17.56
C ILE A 550 3.72 16.36 18.34
N PHE A 551 2.60 16.69 17.71
CA PHE A 551 1.53 17.47 18.32
C PHE A 551 0.24 16.66 18.42
N LEU A 552 -0.36 16.64 19.61
CA LEU A 552 -1.71 16.13 19.85
C LEU A 552 -2.60 17.29 20.25
N GLN A 553 -3.55 17.66 19.37
CA GLN A 553 -4.41 18.83 19.56
C GLN A 553 -5.85 18.39 19.80
N LEU A 554 -6.46 18.88 20.89
CA LEU A 554 -7.89 18.78 21.13
C LEU A 554 -8.56 20.11 20.75
N GLY A 555 -9.54 20.11 19.86
CA GLY A 555 -10.24 21.35 19.46
C GLY A 555 -9.33 22.38 18.76
N LYS A 556 -9.67 23.67 18.88
CA LYS A 556 -9.00 24.77 18.14
C LYS A 556 -8.08 25.66 18.99
N LYS A 557 -8.03 25.47 20.31
CA LYS A 557 -7.32 26.36 21.23
C LYS A 557 -5.88 25.90 21.44
N GLU A 558 -4.91 26.80 21.39
CA GLU A 558 -3.49 26.45 21.64
C GLU A 558 -3.28 25.82 23.02
N SER A 559 -4.09 26.20 24.02
CA SER A 559 -4.07 25.63 25.37
C SER A 559 -4.46 24.15 25.44
N GLN A 560 -4.95 23.57 24.34
CA GLN A 560 -5.40 22.18 24.23
C GLN A 560 -4.43 21.36 23.35
N LYS A 561 -3.22 21.88 23.11
CA LYS A 561 -2.14 21.27 22.38
C LYS A 561 -1.15 20.61 23.33
N LEU A 562 -0.83 19.35 23.09
CA LEU A 562 0.30 18.67 23.69
C LEU A 562 1.40 18.55 22.64
N GLU A 563 2.55 19.14 22.90
CA GLU A 563 3.76 18.98 22.09
C GLU A 563 4.71 18.00 22.75
N ILE A 564 5.21 17.04 21.98
CA ILE A 564 6.32 16.16 22.33
C ILE A 564 7.49 16.54 21.41
N ASN A 565 8.61 16.95 21.98
CA ASN A 565 9.77 17.46 21.24
C ASN A 565 11.09 17.05 21.91
N GLY A 566 12.22 17.54 21.39
CA GLY A 566 13.55 17.21 21.89
C GLY A 566 13.78 17.58 23.36
N ASP A 567 13.12 18.63 23.84
CA ASP A 567 13.30 19.16 25.19
C ASP A 567 12.56 18.33 26.24
N ASN A 568 11.39 17.79 25.89
CA ASN A 568 10.51 17.12 26.85
C ASN A 568 10.36 15.60 26.66
N ILE A 569 10.85 15.02 25.56
CA ILE A 569 10.68 13.58 25.30
C ILE A 569 11.31 12.70 26.38
N GLN A 570 12.34 13.17 27.08
CA GLN A 570 12.92 12.44 28.22
C GLN A 570 11.89 12.27 29.34
N ASN A 571 11.08 13.29 29.62
CA ASN A 571 10.06 13.22 30.66
C ASN A 571 8.99 12.18 30.30
N LEU A 572 8.64 12.07 29.02
CA LEU A 572 7.74 11.02 28.54
C LEU A 572 8.36 9.62 28.72
N ILE A 573 9.65 9.46 28.39
CA ILE A 573 10.37 8.20 28.61
C ILE A 573 10.39 7.83 30.09
N ASP A 574 10.70 8.79 30.97
CA ASP A 574 10.72 8.61 32.42
C ASP A 574 9.34 8.17 32.97
N ILE A 575 8.26 8.78 32.48
CA ILE A 575 6.87 8.37 32.79
C ILE A 575 6.63 6.92 32.36
N LEU A 576 7.04 6.55 31.15
CA LEU A 576 6.84 5.20 30.60
C LEU A 576 7.67 4.14 31.34
N LYS A 577 8.87 4.50 31.81
CA LYS A 577 9.71 3.66 32.69
C LYS A 577 9.22 3.62 34.14
N GLY A 578 8.32 4.51 34.54
CA GLY A 578 7.79 4.61 35.91
C GLY A 578 8.74 5.28 36.91
N THR A 579 9.76 6.01 36.44
CA THR A 579 10.77 6.64 37.30
C THR A 579 10.26 7.89 38.02
N THR A 580 9.26 8.58 37.47
CA THR A 580 8.70 9.83 38.04
C THR A 580 8.02 9.61 39.40
N GLY A 581 7.24 8.54 39.54
CA GLY A 581 6.60 8.19 40.81
C GLY A 581 7.60 7.75 41.89
N ARG A 582 8.72 7.14 41.49
CA ARG A 582 9.80 6.75 42.43
C ARG A 582 10.55 7.97 42.98
N ARG A 583 10.82 8.98 42.14
CA ARG A 583 11.48 10.24 42.58
C ARG A 583 10.62 11.02 43.59
N GLU A 584 9.30 11.11 43.38
CA GLU A 584 8.41 11.78 44.34
C GLU A 584 8.33 11.03 45.68
N LEU A 585 8.28 9.69 45.67
CA LEU A 585 8.31 8.87 46.89
C LEU A 585 9.59 9.09 47.71
N VAL A 586 10.74 9.16 47.05
CA VAL A 586 12.04 9.45 47.69
C VAL A 586 12.04 10.87 48.29
N GLN A 587 11.53 11.88 47.56
CA GLN A 587 11.45 13.24 48.07
C GLN A 587 10.49 13.40 49.26
N VAL A 588 9.35 12.70 49.26
CA VAL A 588 8.39 12.69 50.39
C VAL A 588 9.02 12.02 51.61
N ARG A 589 9.76 10.92 51.44
CA ARG A 589 10.52 10.28 52.52
C ARG A 589 11.54 11.25 53.13
N HIS A 590 12.31 11.95 52.31
CA HIS A 590 13.25 12.97 52.80
C HIS A 590 12.57 14.18 53.46
N ALA A 591 11.37 14.58 53.03
CA ALA A 591 10.63 15.67 53.66
C ALA A 591 10.07 15.25 55.03
N HIS A 592 9.58 14.01 55.14
CA HIS A 592 9.10 13.44 56.40
C HIS A 592 10.24 13.25 57.40
N GLN A 593 11.40 12.73 56.95
CA GLN A 593 12.61 12.62 57.79
C GLN A 593 13.18 13.99 58.19
N ARG A 594 13.17 15.00 57.32
CA ARG A 594 13.57 16.38 57.71
C ARG A 594 12.66 16.97 58.80
N ASN A 595 11.37 16.66 58.78
CA ASN A 595 10.45 17.04 59.85
C ASN A 595 10.67 16.22 61.12
N LEU A 596 11.04 14.94 61.02
CA LEU A 596 11.41 14.13 62.17
C LEU A 596 12.67 14.67 62.85
N ILE A 597 13.68 15.05 62.05
CA ILE A 597 14.95 15.66 62.50
C ILE A 597 14.73 17.03 63.14
N SER A 598 13.83 17.88 62.61
CA SER A 598 13.53 19.18 63.22
C SER A 598 12.83 19.03 64.57
N THR A 599 12.02 17.98 64.73
CA THR A 599 11.34 17.65 65.99
C THR A 599 12.32 17.10 67.02
N LEU A 600 13.27 16.26 66.60
CA LEU A 600 14.33 15.70 67.47
C LEU A 600 15.37 16.77 67.89
N ARG A 601 15.71 17.73 67.02
CA ARG A 601 16.60 18.86 67.38
C ARG A 601 15.94 19.93 68.26
N GLY A 602 14.60 19.98 68.30
CA GLY A 602 13.84 20.88 69.19
C GLY A 602 13.69 20.36 70.63
N GLY A 603 13.89 19.06 70.85
CA GLY A 603 13.88 18.42 72.17
C GLY A 603 15.27 18.40 72.80
N GLY A 604 15.68 19.48 73.42
CA GLY A 604 16.94 19.53 74.16
C GLY A 604 16.95 18.63 75.39
N GLY A 605 17.92 17.71 75.46
CA GLY A 605 18.40 17.16 76.73
C GLY A 605 18.88 15.70 76.68
N GLY A 606 20.21 15.51 76.78
CA GLY A 606 20.81 14.27 77.25
C GLY A 606 21.68 13.53 76.24
N ALA A 607 22.99 13.54 76.47
CA ALA A 607 23.98 12.80 75.71
C ALA A 607 23.83 11.28 75.87
N SER A 608 23.86 10.52 74.77
CA SER A 608 24.43 9.16 74.61
C SER A 608 23.85 8.44 73.38
N SER A 609 24.62 8.36 72.28
CA SER A 609 24.69 7.26 71.27
C SER A 609 24.88 7.78 69.82
N THR A 610 26.03 8.37 69.52
CA THR A 610 26.40 8.83 68.16
C THR A 610 26.96 7.71 67.26
N THR A 611 26.51 6.45 67.39
CA THR A 611 27.05 5.33 66.57
C THR A 611 26.03 4.69 65.61
N GLN A 612 24.73 4.74 65.89
CA GLN A 612 23.71 4.20 64.97
C GLN A 612 23.31 5.20 63.86
N GLU A 613 23.35 6.51 64.15
CA GLU A 613 22.99 7.57 63.19
C GLU A 613 24.09 7.79 62.12
N GLU A 614 25.35 7.47 62.42
CA GLU A 614 26.45 7.48 61.45
C GLU A 614 26.42 6.23 60.55
N GLU A 615 26.07 5.05 61.09
CA GLU A 615 25.85 3.82 60.30
C GLU A 615 24.66 3.95 59.33
N GLU A 616 23.56 4.58 59.73
CA GLU A 616 22.43 4.86 58.80
C GLU A 616 22.82 5.79 57.64
N TYR A 617 23.70 6.77 57.89
CA TYR A 617 24.19 7.70 56.87
C TYR A 617 25.20 7.03 55.91
N GLU A 618 26.08 6.16 56.40
CA GLU A 618 26.97 5.36 55.55
C GLU A 618 26.19 4.34 54.70
N ASN A 619 25.16 3.70 55.27
CA ASN A 619 24.28 2.79 54.54
C ASN A 619 23.47 3.49 53.43
N GLU A 620 23.10 4.77 53.61
CA GLU A 620 22.36 5.56 52.62
C GLU A 620 23.26 6.01 51.44
N ILE A 621 24.52 6.41 51.71
CA ILE A 621 25.52 6.68 50.68
C ILE A 621 25.87 5.41 49.90
N GLU A 622 25.97 4.28 50.60
CA GLU A 622 26.23 2.99 49.97
C GLU A 622 25.06 2.57 49.06
N PHE A 623 23.81 2.76 49.48
CA PHE A 623 22.64 2.47 48.66
C PHE A 623 22.61 3.30 47.37
N GLU A 624 22.86 4.61 47.46
CA GLU A 624 22.87 5.50 46.28
C GLU A 624 23.98 5.11 45.28
N ASN A 625 25.16 4.76 45.78
CA ASN A 625 26.28 4.28 44.95
C ASN A 625 25.98 2.94 44.29
N LEU A 626 25.39 1.99 45.03
CA LEU A 626 24.97 0.70 44.49
C LEU A 626 23.86 0.90 43.45
N TYR A 627 22.92 1.83 43.66
CA TYR A 627 21.81 2.07 42.72
C TYR A 627 22.29 2.70 41.42
N GLN A 628 23.21 3.67 41.47
CA GLN A 628 23.88 4.20 40.28
C GLN A 628 24.66 3.14 39.52
N LEU A 629 25.34 2.23 40.23
CA LEU A 629 26.03 1.10 39.61
C LEU A 629 25.05 0.16 38.89
N TYR A 630 23.92 -0.17 39.51
CA TYR A 630 22.87 -1.00 38.94
C TYR A 630 22.23 -0.38 37.68
N GLU A 631 21.95 0.93 37.67
CA GLU A 631 21.43 1.64 36.48
C GLU A 631 22.45 1.62 35.32
N ASN A 632 23.72 1.90 35.61
CA ASN A 632 24.78 1.89 34.60
C ASN A 632 25.01 0.49 34.00
N GLN A 633 24.96 -0.56 34.82
CA GLN A 633 25.04 -1.94 34.34
C GLN A 633 23.82 -2.34 33.51
N SER A 634 22.62 -1.91 33.91
CA SER A 634 21.39 -2.13 33.13
C SER A 634 21.48 -1.53 31.73
N GLN A 635 21.98 -0.30 31.61
CA GLN A 635 22.20 0.36 30.33
C GLN A 635 23.25 -0.38 29.48
N THR A 636 24.32 -0.87 30.12
CA THR A 636 25.39 -1.63 29.44
C THR A 636 24.87 -2.96 28.88
N ILE A 637 24.00 -3.66 29.62
CA ILE A 637 23.35 -4.91 29.17
C ILE A 637 22.44 -4.64 27.95
N GLU A 638 21.69 -3.53 27.96
CA GLU A 638 20.83 -3.14 26.85
C GLU A 638 21.67 -2.80 25.59
N ASP A 639 22.78 -2.07 25.75
CA ASP A 639 23.70 -1.75 24.65
C ASP A 639 24.37 -3.00 24.08
N GLN A 640 24.86 -3.93 24.92
CA GLN A 640 25.44 -5.20 24.47
C GLN A 640 24.39 -6.10 23.79
N GLN A 641 23.14 -6.11 24.25
CA GLN A 641 22.08 -6.88 23.61
C GLN A 641 21.77 -6.33 22.20
N ASN A 642 21.75 -5.01 22.04
CA ASN A 642 21.57 -4.38 20.73
C ASN A 642 22.72 -4.75 19.76
N ASP A 643 23.97 -4.80 20.23
CA ASP A 643 25.12 -5.23 19.44
C ASP A 643 25.04 -6.71 19.04
N ILE A 644 24.57 -7.58 19.94
CA ILE A 644 24.31 -9.00 19.67
C ILE A 644 23.24 -9.15 18.59
N ASP A 645 22.12 -8.45 18.73
CA ASP A 645 21.01 -8.48 17.78
C ASP A 645 21.46 -7.97 16.40
N ASP A 646 22.29 -6.92 16.33
CA ASP A 646 22.84 -6.40 15.08
C ASP A 646 23.76 -7.43 14.38
N LEU A 647 24.56 -8.18 15.14
CA LEU A 647 25.42 -9.25 14.61
C LEU A 647 24.63 -10.48 14.16
N GLU A 648 23.58 -10.87 14.90
CA GLU A 648 22.68 -11.94 14.49
C GLU A 648 21.92 -11.59 13.21
N ASN A 649 21.46 -10.34 13.10
CA ASN A 649 20.85 -9.83 11.87
C ASN A 649 21.85 -9.82 10.71
N TYR A 650 23.11 -9.43 10.95
CA TYR A 650 24.17 -9.50 9.94
C TYR A 650 24.39 -10.95 9.45
N ILE A 651 24.41 -11.93 10.35
CA ILE A 651 24.51 -13.36 10.00
C ILE A 651 23.28 -13.83 9.21
N GLN A 652 22.08 -13.37 9.57
CA GLN A 652 20.85 -13.75 8.87
C GLN A 652 20.76 -13.13 7.47
N ASP A 653 21.22 -11.89 7.29
CA ASP A 653 21.32 -11.23 5.99
C ASP A 653 22.44 -11.83 5.11
N PHE A 654 23.45 -12.45 5.73
CA PHE A 654 24.57 -13.10 5.05
C PHE A 654 24.23 -14.51 4.51
N ASN A 655 23.45 -15.31 5.25
CA ASN A 655 22.98 -16.63 4.81
C ASN A 655 21.89 -16.52 3.74
#